data_AF-A0A031LGP3-F1
#
_entry.id   AF-A0A031LGP3-F1
#
_cell.length_a   1.000
_cell.length_b   1.000
_cell.length_c   1.000
_cell.angle_alpha   90.00
_cell.angle_beta   90.00
_cell.angle_gamma   90.00
#
_symmetry.space_group_name_H-M   'P 1'
#
loop_
_entity.id
_entity.type
_entity.pdbx_description
1 polymer ?
#
loop_
_entity_poly.entity_id
_entity_poly.type
_entity_poly.pdbx_seq_one_letter_code
_entity_poly.pdbx_strand_id
1 'polypeptide(L)'
;MNSLKRQQGMATILLVLLIGLTVMVITSTVARTLVSNKEANVAAHAQTNVQLMGWSGVSAFREYLVKAYKEKNITELKQLENQTITLLNDPVNKRYITANIIEVKGCSGLTETVDDVAGTPCVVTADISSQNVASQAATSIRAVYDLKSIEAQVTTPTPASLNYAGNTFMSGTTLSSEVPNTKAVLNVDGGHASIQAGFKTNNISELTINVKKRDGKGGDVIIDCSFTECGNTKININAEGYVHIMHPGNFGSIKALEWVKLQTGVKADSIKALGDVHLALNSTANSITTNGEVRLTEGSYAGSIKTNGNIVIYTGVNVGSIETLGSVSISIFSSVTGDVKSGKTINLSNSTISGSAYAYEYVDLDTNAKINGSVYAKNKSKSGIGIYNAAVRLSTSWIGGNIYADGHLRLLDGSIGEDVKGNVTLTGEVKALFNNSIKGTVKENQSLNKIPELNFVINSPFNPTEFQNEMAEHINHVMDFKTRINVKAYKTHANYIFTRLNGVARVYLNQLRNEQTGNIYTYELDVDGRWKQFVKSSINATPQLVNEDGFYLGKYTRNGNHYVGAICQEIVNPQAMTNSSLIENGHYSGYCSSDIIGYLPRVSMDFNGLSGDERRVFGWPDDYDFTLPDTFYIRSTKESNMENPAFAPGILYFEGKLIISGDENINADSTTTAFTNTFLAEGDIDAIAMSPRVYSPYNVTRSGSESIICSRDLTSVNNNKFSVAPPITQPQTLSNKFLTPINLCKNSSEFTRNMNLDENGKIKLIYIDGEQVPKLDLGLVALMSNRVVRIGACAQIYGDVLARSSVEGSAACGITNNKNAIVGGISSQGIAPYVDGIQQHNTMGAGTKIVIPNKDYTNAKETSFTETDGIAVNRADLQWSKYL
;
A
#
# COMPACT_ATOMS: atom_id res chain seq x y z
N MET A 1 -27.19 93.66 -46.76
CA MET A 1 -26.77 92.34 -46.22
C MET A 1 -27.69 91.80 -45.09
N ASN A 2 -29.02 92.05 -45.11
CA ASN A 2 -29.94 91.63 -44.01
C ASN A 2 -30.85 90.43 -44.32
N SER A 3 -30.85 89.84 -45.53
CA SER A 3 -31.69 88.66 -45.85
C SER A 3 -31.01 87.31 -45.61
N LEU A 4 -29.67 87.23 -45.62
CA LEU A 4 -28.91 85.98 -45.37
C LEU A 4 -29.00 85.50 -43.92
N LYS A 5 -29.08 86.41 -42.92
CA LYS A 5 -29.19 86.03 -41.49
C LYS A 5 -30.58 85.46 -41.11
N ARG A 6 -31.65 85.84 -41.81
CA ARG A 6 -33.03 85.41 -41.46
C ARG A 6 -33.36 84.01 -42.01
N GLN A 7 -32.78 83.64 -43.17
CA GLN A 7 -32.86 82.27 -43.70
C GLN A 7 -32.00 81.27 -42.91
N GLN A 8 -30.85 81.70 -42.37
CA GLN A 8 -30.04 80.88 -41.46
C GLN A 8 -30.79 80.55 -40.16
N GLY A 9 -31.59 81.48 -39.62
CA GLY A 9 -32.39 81.25 -38.40
C GLY A 9 -33.47 80.16 -38.54
N MET A 10 -34.29 80.22 -39.60
CA MET A 10 -35.32 79.19 -39.85
C MET A 10 -34.71 77.83 -40.23
N ALA A 11 -33.64 77.82 -41.04
CA ALA A 11 -32.96 76.58 -41.39
C ALA A 11 -32.33 75.91 -40.16
N THR A 12 -31.80 76.68 -39.21
CA THR A 12 -31.24 76.15 -37.96
C THR A 12 -32.34 75.57 -37.07
N ILE A 13 -33.50 76.23 -36.96
CA ILE A 13 -34.64 75.71 -36.17
C ILE A 13 -35.19 74.41 -36.80
N LEU A 14 -35.37 74.38 -38.13
CA LEU A 14 -35.79 73.16 -38.84
C LEU A 14 -34.76 72.04 -38.72
N LEU A 15 -33.47 72.35 -38.80
CA LEU A 15 -32.40 71.37 -38.64
C LEU A 15 -32.39 70.80 -37.21
N VAL A 16 -32.52 71.64 -36.19
CA VAL A 16 -32.59 71.21 -34.79
C VAL A 16 -33.84 70.35 -34.54
N LEU A 17 -34.97 70.70 -35.13
CA LEU A 17 -36.22 69.94 -34.99
C LEU A 17 -36.17 68.60 -35.74
N LEU A 18 -35.52 68.56 -36.91
CA LEU A 18 -35.28 67.32 -37.68
C LEU A 18 -34.28 66.41 -36.94
N ILE A 19 -33.23 66.98 -36.35
CA ILE A 19 -32.28 66.26 -35.49
C ILE A 19 -33.01 65.74 -34.23
N GLY A 20 -33.89 66.54 -33.63
CA GLY A 20 -34.70 66.11 -32.48
C GLY A 20 -35.61 64.93 -32.81
N LEU A 21 -36.32 64.97 -33.95
CA LEU A 21 -37.18 63.86 -34.41
C LEU A 21 -36.38 62.60 -34.75
N THR A 22 -35.25 62.74 -35.44
CA THR A 22 -34.41 61.58 -35.80
C THR A 22 -33.81 60.92 -34.55
N VAL A 23 -33.34 61.68 -33.56
CA VAL A 23 -32.89 61.15 -32.26
C VAL A 23 -34.03 60.45 -31.51
N MET A 24 -35.26 60.98 -31.57
CA MET A 24 -36.42 60.36 -30.92
C MET A 24 -36.82 59.02 -31.58
N VAL A 25 -36.75 58.93 -32.92
CA VAL A 25 -37.01 57.69 -33.67
C VAL A 25 -35.91 56.66 -33.41
N ILE A 26 -34.64 57.08 -33.39
CA ILE A 26 -33.50 56.19 -33.08
C ILE A 26 -33.62 55.66 -31.66
N THR A 27 -33.90 56.52 -30.67
CA THR A 27 -34.05 56.09 -29.27
C THR A 27 -35.25 55.18 -29.07
N SER A 28 -36.39 55.42 -29.72
CA SER A 28 -37.56 54.51 -29.70
C SER A 28 -37.26 53.14 -30.34
N THR A 29 -36.52 53.14 -31.46
CA THR A 29 -36.11 51.90 -32.13
C THR A 29 -35.15 51.11 -31.25
N VAL A 30 -34.14 51.77 -30.69
CA VAL A 30 -33.18 51.16 -29.75
C VAL A 30 -33.90 50.64 -28.49
N ALA A 31 -34.88 51.38 -27.96
CA ALA A 31 -35.69 50.93 -26.82
C ALA A 31 -36.53 49.68 -27.16
N ARG A 32 -37.19 49.64 -28.33
CA ARG A 32 -37.92 48.45 -28.79
C ARG A 32 -36.98 47.25 -29.00
N THR A 33 -35.82 47.47 -29.62
CA THR A 33 -34.82 46.41 -29.80
C THR A 33 -34.27 45.93 -28.46
N LEU A 34 -34.04 46.81 -27.49
CA LEU A 34 -33.63 46.44 -26.13
C LEU A 34 -34.71 45.63 -25.40
N VAL A 35 -35.99 46.01 -25.52
CA VAL A 35 -37.10 45.25 -24.93
C VAL A 35 -37.24 43.89 -25.60
N SER A 36 -37.18 43.82 -26.94
CA SER A 36 -37.23 42.56 -27.67
C SER A 36 -36.03 41.65 -27.35
N ASN A 37 -34.82 42.19 -27.26
CA ASN A 37 -33.63 41.44 -26.84
C ASN A 37 -33.74 40.99 -25.37
N LYS A 38 -34.32 41.82 -24.49
CA LYS A 38 -34.57 41.46 -23.09
C LYS A 38 -35.58 40.32 -23.00
N GLU A 39 -36.69 40.39 -23.73
CA GLU A 39 -37.72 39.34 -23.76
C GLU A 39 -37.18 38.05 -24.38
N ALA A 40 -36.41 38.12 -25.47
CA ALA A 40 -35.74 36.98 -26.08
C ALA A 40 -34.71 36.35 -25.12
N ASN A 41 -33.93 37.15 -24.40
CA ASN A 41 -33.00 36.65 -23.38
C ASN A 41 -33.73 36.04 -22.18
N VAL A 42 -34.85 36.62 -21.73
CA VAL A 42 -35.67 36.05 -20.64
C VAL A 42 -36.28 34.72 -21.08
N ALA A 43 -36.79 34.61 -22.31
CA ALA A 43 -37.31 33.38 -22.88
C ALA A 43 -36.19 32.31 -23.03
N ALA A 44 -35.01 32.69 -23.50
CA ALA A 44 -33.85 31.80 -23.60
C ALA A 44 -33.36 31.31 -22.22
N HIS A 45 -33.32 32.19 -21.21
CA HIS A 45 -33.00 31.82 -19.83
C HIS A 45 -34.08 30.94 -19.20
N ALA A 46 -35.36 31.21 -19.46
CA ALA A 46 -36.48 30.38 -19.01
C ALA A 46 -36.40 28.97 -19.62
N GLN A 47 -36.13 28.87 -20.93
CA GLN A 47 -35.95 27.61 -21.63
C GLN A 47 -34.74 26.83 -21.11
N THR A 48 -33.59 27.50 -20.91
CA THR A 48 -32.38 26.89 -20.35
C THR A 48 -32.62 26.39 -18.92
N ASN A 49 -33.33 27.16 -18.10
CA ASN A 49 -33.63 26.78 -16.71
C ASN A 49 -34.56 25.56 -16.67
N VAL A 50 -35.59 25.52 -17.51
CA VAL A 50 -36.49 24.35 -17.59
C VAL A 50 -35.78 23.12 -18.18
N GLN A 51 -34.80 23.29 -19.07
CA GLN A 51 -33.92 22.19 -19.52
C GLN A 51 -33.05 21.65 -18.39
N LEU A 52 -32.42 22.52 -17.59
CA LEU A 52 -31.65 22.12 -16.40
C LEU A 52 -32.56 21.40 -15.39
N MET A 53 -33.78 21.88 -15.19
CA MET A 53 -34.78 21.22 -14.35
C MET A 53 -35.20 19.85 -14.92
N GLY A 54 -35.33 19.71 -16.23
CA GLY A 54 -35.57 18.43 -16.90
C GLY A 54 -34.45 17.42 -16.61
N TRP A 55 -33.19 17.84 -16.71
CA TRP A 55 -32.02 17.00 -16.38
C TRP A 55 -31.97 16.62 -14.90
N SER A 56 -32.25 17.57 -14.01
CA SER A 56 -32.41 17.28 -12.59
C SER A 56 -33.55 16.29 -12.34
N GLY A 57 -34.64 16.38 -13.11
CA GLY A 57 -35.75 15.44 -13.09
C GLY A 57 -35.36 14.02 -13.52
N VAL A 58 -34.55 13.87 -14.56
CA VAL A 58 -33.98 12.57 -14.99
C VAL A 58 -33.13 11.95 -13.88
N SER A 59 -32.34 12.76 -13.16
CA SER A 59 -31.54 12.28 -12.02
C SER A 59 -32.41 11.93 -10.81
N ALA A 60 -33.39 12.77 -10.47
CA ALA A 60 -34.31 12.51 -9.37
C ALA A 60 -35.17 11.26 -9.62
N PHE A 61 -35.59 11.03 -10.87
CA PHE A 61 -36.32 9.84 -11.24
C PHE A 61 -35.45 8.57 -11.15
N ARG A 62 -34.17 8.66 -11.52
CA ARG A 62 -33.19 7.58 -11.32
C ARG A 62 -33.10 7.18 -9.85
N GLU A 63 -32.96 8.16 -8.96
CA GLU A 63 -32.92 7.92 -7.51
C GLU A 63 -34.23 7.34 -6.99
N TYR A 64 -35.37 7.81 -7.51
CA TYR A 64 -36.67 7.25 -7.20
C TYR A 64 -36.76 5.76 -7.56
N LEU A 65 -36.31 5.35 -8.75
CA LEU A 65 -36.31 3.94 -9.17
C LEU A 65 -35.41 3.06 -8.28
N VAL A 66 -34.24 3.57 -7.91
CA VAL A 66 -33.32 2.88 -6.98
C VAL A 66 -33.96 2.73 -5.58
N LYS A 67 -34.64 3.77 -5.09
CA LYS A 67 -35.32 3.73 -3.79
C LYS A 67 -36.54 2.80 -3.81
N ALA A 68 -37.37 2.87 -4.85
CA ALA A 68 -38.54 2.02 -5.00
C ALA A 68 -38.16 0.54 -5.03
N TYR A 69 -37.05 0.18 -5.68
CA TYR A 69 -36.52 -1.18 -5.63
C TYR A 69 -36.17 -1.63 -4.21
N LYS A 70 -35.42 -0.80 -3.45
CA LYS A 70 -34.97 -1.12 -2.09
C LYS A 70 -36.12 -1.32 -1.10
N GLU A 71 -37.25 -0.65 -1.30
CA GLU A 71 -38.35 -0.63 -0.33
C GLU A 71 -39.50 -1.60 -0.66
N LYS A 72 -39.67 -2.05 -1.93
CA LYS A 72 -40.96 -2.62 -2.41
C LYS A 72 -40.92 -3.92 -3.21
N ASN A 73 -39.76 -4.57 -3.39
CA ASN A 73 -39.60 -5.82 -4.17
C ASN A 73 -39.91 -5.66 -5.69
N ILE A 74 -39.36 -6.53 -6.54
CA ILE A 74 -39.36 -6.47 -8.01
C ILE A 74 -40.77 -6.52 -8.61
N THR A 75 -41.70 -7.23 -7.98
CA THR A 75 -43.06 -7.42 -8.46
C THR A 75 -43.86 -6.11 -8.47
N GLU A 76 -43.51 -5.14 -7.61
CA GLU A 76 -44.16 -3.82 -7.53
C GLU A 76 -43.63 -2.81 -8.55
N LEU A 77 -42.40 -2.98 -9.08
CA LEU A 77 -41.85 -2.11 -10.14
C LEU A 77 -42.63 -2.25 -11.46
N LYS A 78 -43.12 -3.45 -11.80
CA LYS A 78 -43.99 -3.65 -12.97
C LYS A 78 -45.34 -2.95 -12.82
N GLN A 79 -45.81 -2.72 -11.60
CA GLN A 79 -47.09 -2.05 -11.34
C GLN A 79 -47.01 -0.52 -11.53
N LEU A 80 -45.80 0.03 -11.70
CA LEU A 80 -45.58 1.45 -11.99
C LEU A 80 -45.80 1.82 -13.47
N GLU A 81 -45.98 0.84 -14.36
CA GLU A 81 -46.28 1.09 -15.76
C GLU A 81 -47.58 1.92 -15.90
N ASN A 82 -47.56 2.95 -16.74
CA ASN A 82 -48.63 3.94 -16.92
C ASN A 82 -48.94 4.81 -15.69
N GLN A 83 -48.07 4.86 -14.68
CA GLN A 83 -48.21 5.78 -13.55
C GLN A 83 -47.42 7.08 -13.78
N THR A 84 -47.98 8.19 -13.29
CA THR A 84 -47.28 9.48 -13.22
C THR A 84 -46.80 9.75 -11.80
N ILE A 85 -45.50 10.00 -11.68
CA ILE A 85 -44.80 10.23 -10.41
C ILE A 85 -44.41 11.69 -10.33
N THR A 86 -44.78 12.35 -9.23
CA THR A 86 -44.40 13.75 -9.01
C THR A 86 -43.06 13.80 -8.28
N LEU A 87 -42.02 14.31 -8.94
CA LEU A 87 -40.65 14.39 -8.40
C LEU A 87 -40.38 15.73 -7.71
N LEU A 88 -41.02 16.79 -8.19
CA LEU A 88 -40.99 18.11 -7.57
C LEU A 88 -42.35 18.78 -7.76
N ASN A 89 -42.92 19.26 -6.65
CA ASN A 89 -44.11 20.10 -6.64
C ASN A 89 -43.82 21.33 -5.78
N ASP A 90 -43.39 22.42 -6.43
CA ASP A 90 -43.14 23.70 -5.77
C ASP A 90 -44.23 24.70 -6.19
N PRO A 91 -45.35 24.77 -5.44
CA PRO A 91 -46.44 25.69 -5.74
C PRO A 91 -46.08 27.16 -5.49
N VAL A 92 -45.05 27.44 -4.67
CA VAL A 92 -44.61 28.81 -4.35
C VAL A 92 -43.90 29.43 -5.54
N ASN A 93 -43.00 28.68 -6.17
CA ASN A 93 -42.26 29.13 -7.36
C ASN A 93 -42.88 28.67 -8.69
N LYS A 94 -44.05 28.02 -8.65
CA LYS A 94 -44.80 27.46 -9.80
C LYS A 94 -43.95 26.53 -10.69
N ARG A 95 -43.12 25.70 -10.07
CA ARG A 95 -42.20 24.75 -10.71
C ARG A 95 -42.67 23.32 -10.47
N TYR A 96 -42.77 22.54 -11.54
CA TYR A 96 -43.27 21.18 -11.48
C TYR A 96 -42.35 20.25 -12.28
N ILE A 97 -42.03 19.09 -11.70
CA ILE A 97 -41.33 18.00 -12.39
C ILE A 97 -42.13 16.72 -12.17
N THR A 98 -42.57 16.10 -13.26
CA THR A 98 -43.30 14.83 -13.25
C THR A 98 -42.62 13.82 -14.15
N ALA A 99 -42.67 12.55 -13.78
CA ALA A 99 -42.19 11.43 -14.58
C ALA A 99 -43.38 10.53 -14.92
N ASN A 100 -43.70 10.42 -16.20
CA ASN A 100 -44.74 9.51 -16.67
C ASN A 100 -44.09 8.22 -17.18
N ILE A 101 -44.36 7.11 -16.52
CA ILE A 101 -43.72 5.82 -16.82
C ILE A 101 -44.49 5.17 -17.97
N ILE A 102 -43.83 5.04 -19.11
CA ILE A 102 -44.45 4.58 -20.36
C ILE A 102 -44.44 3.06 -20.43
N GLU A 103 -43.33 2.45 -20.04
CA GLU A 103 -43.12 1.02 -20.22
C GLU A 103 -42.11 0.45 -19.23
N VAL A 104 -42.36 -0.76 -18.72
CA VAL A 104 -41.40 -1.54 -17.92
C VAL A 104 -41.23 -2.94 -18.53
N LYS A 105 -40.09 -3.19 -19.19
CA LYS A 105 -39.77 -4.44 -19.90
C LYS A 105 -38.75 -5.29 -19.12
N GLY A 106 -38.90 -6.62 -19.15
CA GLY A 106 -37.96 -7.56 -18.53
C GLY A 106 -38.18 -7.74 -17.01
N CYS A 107 -37.09 -7.80 -16.24
CA CYS A 107 -37.02 -7.93 -14.77
C CYS A 107 -37.08 -9.37 -14.18
N SER A 108 -36.84 -10.41 -14.98
CA SER A 108 -36.74 -11.80 -14.46
C SER A 108 -35.38 -12.14 -13.86
N GLY A 109 -34.32 -11.41 -14.19
CA GLY A 109 -32.94 -11.64 -13.72
C GLY A 109 -32.55 -10.94 -12.41
N LEU A 110 -33.52 -10.49 -11.63
CA LEU A 110 -33.30 -9.81 -10.35
C LEU A 110 -33.68 -10.69 -9.14
N THR A 111 -33.96 -11.99 -9.33
CA THR A 111 -34.31 -12.91 -8.24
C THR A 111 -33.12 -13.20 -7.31
N GLU A 112 -33.34 -13.24 -6.00
CA GLU A 112 -32.32 -13.59 -4.99
C GLU A 112 -31.85 -15.05 -5.05
N THR A 113 -32.49 -15.91 -5.85
CA THR A 113 -32.08 -17.30 -6.06
C THR A 113 -31.18 -17.40 -7.27
N VAL A 114 -29.92 -17.77 -7.02
CA VAL A 114 -28.91 -18.16 -8.02
C VAL A 114 -29.38 -19.43 -8.71
N ASP A 115 -30.17 -19.28 -9.78
CA ASP A 115 -30.37 -20.34 -10.76
C ASP A 115 -29.94 -19.82 -12.13
N ASP A 116 -29.12 -20.64 -12.78
CA ASP A 116 -28.19 -20.40 -13.90
C ASP A 116 -28.89 -20.14 -15.26
N VAL A 117 -29.95 -19.33 -15.28
CA VAL A 117 -30.67 -18.93 -16.50
C VAL A 117 -30.50 -17.44 -16.72
N ALA A 118 -29.82 -17.05 -17.80
CA ALA A 118 -29.58 -15.66 -18.19
C ALA A 118 -30.87 -14.82 -18.13
N GLY A 119 -31.04 -14.11 -17.02
CA GLY A 119 -32.21 -13.29 -16.77
C GLY A 119 -32.25 -12.07 -17.70
N THR A 120 -33.46 -11.64 -18.08
CA THR A 120 -33.59 -10.45 -18.93
C THR A 120 -33.40 -9.17 -18.10
N PRO A 121 -32.59 -8.20 -18.58
CA PRO A 121 -32.38 -6.92 -17.90
C PRO A 121 -33.70 -6.16 -17.71
N CYS A 122 -33.84 -5.42 -16.61
CA CYS A 122 -35.05 -4.69 -16.28
C CYS A 122 -34.95 -3.26 -16.85
N VAL A 123 -35.77 -2.95 -17.86
CA VAL A 123 -35.71 -1.68 -18.60
C VAL A 123 -36.96 -0.85 -18.30
N VAL A 124 -36.78 0.34 -17.73
CA VAL A 124 -37.86 1.29 -17.41
C VAL A 124 -37.78 2.49 -18.33
N THR A 125 -38.83 2.77 -19.09
CA THR A 125 -38.92 3.95 -19.96
C THR A 125 -39.90 4.96 -19.37
N ALA A 126 -39.47 6.22 -19.20
CA ALA A 126 -40.30 7.30 -18.69
C ALA A 126 -40.11 8.62 -19.45
N ASP A 127 -41.20 9.37 -19.61
CA ASP A 127 -41.18 10.76 -20.08
C ASP A 127 -41.12 11.69 -18.86
N ILE A 128 -39.99 12.37 -18.68
CA ILE A 128 -39.77 13.36 -17.63
C ILE A 128 -40.21 14.72 -18.17
N SER A 129 -41.27 15.28 -17.61
CA SER A 129 -41.78 16.61 -17.95
C SER A 129 -41.36 17.60 -16.87
N SER A 130 -40.75 18.72 -17.26
CA SER A 130 -40.50 19.86 -16.39
C SER A 130 -41.22 21.09 -16.93
N GLN A 131 -41.90 21.80 -16.04
CA GLN A 131 -42.69 22.97 -16.37
C GLN A 131 -42.45 24.08 -15.36
N ASN A 132 -42.31 25.30 -15.86
CA ASN A 132 -42.34 26.51 -15.06
C ASN A 132 -43.46 27.42 -15.59
N VAL A 133 -44.57 27.42 -14.86
CA VAL A 133 -45.79 28.15 -15.26
C VAL A 133 -45.59 29.66 -15.15
N ALA A 134 -44.68 30.13 -14.27
CA ALA A 134 -44.37 31.54 -14.14
C ALA A 134 -43.61 32.09 -15.36
N SER A 135 -42.82 31.27 -16.04
CA SER A 135 -42.04 31.66 -17.22
C SER A 135 -42.56 31.09 -18.54
N GLN A 136 -43.75 30.46 -18.55
CA GLN A 136 -44.38 29.84 -19.72
C GLN A 136 -43.46 28.90 -20.53
N ALA A 137 -42.57 28.18 -19.84
CA ALA A 137 -41.62 27.28 -20.49
C ALA A 137 -41.79 25.85 -19.98
N ALA A 138 -41.72 24.88 -20.89
CA ALA A 138 -41.83 23.46 -20.60
C ALA A 138 -40.78 22.67 -21.40
N THR A 139 -40.31 21.55 -20.85
CA THR A 139 -39.48 20.58 -21.57
C THR A 139 -39.93 19.17 -21.21
N SER A 140 -39.78 18.24 -22.15
CA SER A 140 -39.93 16.81 -21.87
C SER A 140 -38.74 16.02 -22.39
N ILE A 141 -38.21 15.13 -21.56
CA ILE A 141 -37.07 14.25 -21.86
C ILE A 141 -37.53 12.81 -21.71
N ARG A 142 -37.40 12.00 -22.75
CA ARG A 142 -37.59 10.55 -22.66
C ARG A 142 -36.31 9.91 -22.15
N ALA A 143 -36.41 9.20 -21.03
CA ALA A 143 -35.31 8.48 -20.41
C ALA A 143 -35.62 6.99 -20.35
N VAL A 144 -34.69 6.16 -20.84
CA VAL A 144 -34.75 4.70 -20.77
C VAL A 144 -33.68 4.22 -19.80
N TYR A 145 -34.06 3.63 -18.66
CA TYR A 145 -33.17 3.15 -17.62
C TYR A 145 -33.01 1.63 -17.70
N ASP A 146 -31.79 1.13 -17.87
CA ASP A 146 -31.46 -0.30 -17.79
C ASP A 146 -30.90 -0.66 -16.41
N LEU A 147 -31.65 -1.43 -15.62
CA LEU A 147 -31.36 -1.83 -14.23
C LEU A 147 -30.72 -3.24 -14.19
N LYS A 148 -29.54 -3.36 -13.56
CA LYS A 148 -28.86 -4.64 -13.27
C LYS A 148 -28.49 -4.79 -11.80
N SER A 149 -28.59 -6.01 -11.25
CA SER A 149 -28.07 -6.35 -9.91
C SER A 149 -26.54 -6.32 -9.90
N ILE A 150 -25.93 -5.80 -8.83
CA ILE A 150 -24.50 -5.92 -8.53
C ILE A 150 -24.37 -6.87 -7.34
N GLU A 151 -23.66 -7.98 -7.51
CA GLU A 151 -23.31 -8.87 -6.39
C GLU A 151 -22.32 -8.19 -5.45
N ALA A 152 -22.55 -8.33 -4.15
CA ALA A 152 -21.61 -7.91 -3.12
C ALA A 152 -20.28 -8.63 -3.28
N GLN A 153 -19.20 -7.88 -3.53
CA GLN A 153 -17.85 -8.35 -3.29
C GLN A 153 -17.72 -8.66 -1.79
N VAL A 154 -17.64 -9.94 -1.44
CA VAL A 154 -17.16 -10.36 -0.13
C VAL A 154 -15.72 -9.86 -0.03
N THR A 155 -15.54 -8.74 0.66
CA THR A 155 -14.24 -8.20 1.00
C THR A 155 -13.56 -9.21 1.91
N THR A 156 -12.65 -10.01 1.34
CA THR A 156 -11.63 -10.65 2.15
C THR A 156 -10.93 -9.54 2.95
N PRO A 157 -10.77 -9.67 4.28
CA PRO A 157 -10.04 -8.68 5.04
C PRO A 157 -8.69 -8.48 4.37
N THR A 158 -8.38 -7.24 4.00
CA THR A 158 -7.09 -6.89 3.40
C THR A 158 -6.00 -7.42 4.33
N PRO A 159 -5.12 -8.30 3.83
CA PRO A 159 -4.07 -8.85 4.67
C PRO A 159 -3.22 -7.70 5.18
N ALA A 160 -2.79 -7.79 6.44
CA ALA A 160 -1.96 -6.76 7.01
C ALA A 160 -0.65 -6.65 6.22
N SER A 161 -0.39 -5.46 5.67
CA SER A 161 0.72 -5.22 4.77
C SER A 161 1.83 -4.40 5.42
N LEU A 162 3.06 -4.85 5.21
CA LEU A 162 4.29 -4.09 5.43
C LEU A 162 4.81 -3.66 4.06
N ASN A 163 5.03 -2.37 3.88
CA ASN A 163 5.19 -1.78 2.57
C ASN A 163 6.51 -1.02 2.48
N TYR A 164 7.54 -1.63 1.93
CA TYR A 164 8.84 -0.99 1.75
C TYR A 164 9.08 -0.66 0.30
N ALA A 165 9.78 0.45 0.06
CA ALA A 165 10.37 0.73 -1.23
C ALA A 165 11.89 0.83 -1.08
N GLY A 166 12.61 0.35 -2.08
CA GLY A 166 14.04 0.12 -1.98
C GLY A 166 14.40 -1.20 -1.30
N ASN A 167 15.71 -1.48 -1.27
CA ASN A 167 16.25 -2.68 -0.66
C ASN A 167 15.78 -2.84 0.79
N THR A 168 15.35 -4.04 1.13
CA THR A 168 14.82 -4.38 2.46
C THR A 168 15.56 -5.56 3.04
N PHE A 169 16.17 -5.37 4.20
CA PHE A 169 16.97 -6.35 4.91
C PHE A 169 16.36 -6.61 6.29
N MET A 170 16.02 -7.86 6.59
CA MET A 170 15.49 -8.29 7.89
C MET A 170 16.36 -9.41 8.45
N SER A 171 17.04 -9.18 9.55
CA SER A 171 17.90 -10.16 10.24
C SER A 171 17.59 -10.14 11.72
N GLY A 172 17.42 -11.30 12.35
CA GLY A 172 17.04 -11.41 13.77
C GLY A 172 15.71 -10.70 14.12
N THR A 173 14.91 -10.35 13.12
CA THR A 173 13.63 -9.65 13.27
C THR A 173 12.53 -10.63 13.66
N THR A 174 11.64 -10.23 14.56
CA THR A 174 10.42 -10.99 14.86
C THR A 174 9.22 -10.29 14.29
N LEU A 175 8.58 -10.88 13.27
CA LEU A 175 7.30 -10.43 12.76
C LEU A 175 6.16 -11.13 13.52
N SER A 176 5.23 -10.38 14.11
CA SER A 176 4.14 -10.91 14.91
C SER A 176 2.81 -10.29 14.49
N SER A 177 1.70 -10.93 14.86
CA SER A 177 0.37 -10.31 14.82
C SER A 177 -0.30 -10.36 16.19
N GLU A 178 -1.06 -9.30 16.52
CA GLU A 178 -1.96 -9.31 17.68
C GLU A 178 -3.09 -10.33 17.52
N VAL A 179 -3.50 -10.60 16.27
CA VAL A 179 -4.54 -11.56 15.94
C VAL A 179 -3.90 -12.91 15.57
N PRO A 180 -4.22 -14.02 16.26
CA PRO A 180 -3.72 -15.35 15.89
C PRO A 180 -4.07 -15.74 14.46
N ASN A 181 -3.21 -16.55 13.83
CA ASN A 181 -3.38 -17.07 12.47
C ASN A 181 -3.53 -16.00 11.38
N THR A 182 -2.96 -14.81 11.58
CA THR A 182 -3.00 -13.72 10.60
C THR A 182 -2.27 -14.08 9.32
N LYS A 183 -2.82 -13.67 8.17
CA LYS A 183 -2.11 -13.64 6.90
C LYS A 183 -1.44 -12.29 6.73
N ALA A 184 -0.12 -12.29 6.60
CA ALA A 184 0.69 -11.09 6.47
C ALA A 184 1.25 -10.97 5.05
N VAL A 185 1.40 -9.74 4.58
CA VAL A 185 2.03 -9.43 3.29
C VAL A 185 3.23 -8.52 3.53
N LEU A 186 4.36 -8.87 2.93
CA LEU A 186 5.56 -8.04 2.84
C LEU A 186 5.74 -7.62 1.39
N ASN A 187 5.53 -6.34 1.13
CA ASN A 187 5.66 -5.72 -0.18
C ASN A 187 6.98 -4.94 -0.23
N VAL A 188 7.82 -5.19 -1.24
CA VAL A 188 9.11 -4.51 -1.47
C VAL A 188 9.17 -4.00 -2.90
N ASP A 189 9.06 -2.68 -3.07
CA ASP A 189 9.07 -2.01 -4.37
C ASP A 189 10.41 -1.39 -4.72
N GLY A 190 11.06 -1.99 -5.71
CA GLY A 190 12.39 -1.63 -6.12
C GLY A 190 13.43 -2.17 -5.16
N GLY A 191 14.45 -2.83 -5.72
CA GLY A 191 15.53 -3.43 -4.95
C GLY A 191 15.31 -4.90 -4.62
N HIS A 192 15.90 -5.36 -3.52
CA HIS A 192 15.89 -6.78 -3.10
C HIS A 192 15.28 -6.94 -1.71
N ALA A 193 14.61 -8.07 -1.46
CA ALA A 193 14.19 -8.49 -0.12
C ALA A 193 15.16 -9.56 0.40
N SER A 194 15.79 -9.29 1.53
CA SER A 194 16.74 -10.20 2.18
C SER A 194 16.27 -10.55 3.59
N ILE A 195 15.79 -11.78 3.79
CA ILE A 195 15.42 -12.33 5.09
C ILE A 195 16.57 -13.23 5.57
N GLN A 196 17.11 -12.94 6.74
CA GLN A 196 18.38 -13.48 7.20
C GLN A 196 18.26 -14.13 8.58
N ALA A 197 19.39 -14.64 9.07
CA ALA A 197 19.50 -15.45 10.28
C ALA A 197 18.72 -14.84 11.46
N GLY A 198 18.00 -15.68 12.20
CA GLY A 198 17.24 -15.25 13.37
C GLY A 198 15.86 -14.64 13.08
N PHE A 199 15.43 -14.54 11.82
CA PHE A 199 14.06 -14.13 11.50
C PHE A 199 13.03 -15.12 12.08
N LYS A 200 11.97 -14.59 12.68
CA LYS A 200 10.90 -15.37 13.32
C LYS A 200 9.54 -14.78 13.03
N THR A 201 8.55 -15.64 12.96
CA THR A 201 7.13 -15.28 12.88
C THR A 201 6.38 -15.77 14.11
N ASN A 202 5.42 -14.98 14.61
CA ASN A 202 4.50 -15.39 15.67
C ASN A 202 3.06 -14.99 15.31
N ASN A 203 2.08 -15.85 15.59
CA ASN A 203 0.67 -15.60 15.26
C ASN A 203 0.39 -15.36 13.77
N ILE A 204 1.32 -15.75 12.89
CA ILE A 204 1.21 -15.60 11.44
C ILE A 204 1.13 -16.99 10.83
N SER A 205 0.01 -17.28 10.16
CA SER A 205 -0.21 -18.56 9.50
C SER A 205 0.48 -18.60 8.13
N GLU A 206 0.46 -17.46 7.44
CA GLU A 206 0.97 -17.30 6.07
C GLU A 206 1.65 -15.93 5.92
N LEU A 207 2.83 -15.90 5.32
CA LEU A 207 3.54 -14.68 4.91
C LEU A 207 3.71 -14.71 3.39
N THR A 208 3.16 -13.72 2.70
CA THR A 208 3.40 -13.53 1.27
C THR A 208 4.42 -12.41 1.06
N ILE A 209 5.48 -12.69 0.33
CA ILE A 209 6.55 -11.73 0.01
C ILE A 209 6.42 -11.36 -1.48
N ASN A 210 6.15 -10.09 -1.76
CA ASN A 210 6.08 -9.55 -3.11
C ASN A 210 7.25 -8.61 -3.33
N VAL A 211 8.04 -8.82 -4.40
CA VAL A 211 9.18 -7.97 -4.74
C VAL A 211 9.14 -7.58 -6.20
N LYS A 212 9.15 -6.26 -6.43
CA LYS A 212 9.07 -5.64 -7.76
C LYS A 212 10.41 -5.03 -8.16
N LYS A 213 10.74 -5.09 -9.45
CA LYS A 213 11.87 -4.40 -10.06
C LYS A 213 11.63 -2.90 -10.13
N ARG A 214 12.68 -2.12 -9.94
CA ARG A 214 12.69 -0.67 -10.23
C ARG A 214 13.69 -0.40 -11.33
N ASP A 215 13.23 0.25 -12.39
CA ASP A 215 14.03 0.58 -13.57
C ASP A 215 14.77 -0.63 -14.17
N GLY A 216 14.11 -1.79 -14.17
CA GLY A 216 14.65 -3.06 -14.67
C GLY A 216 15.73 -3.70 -13.79
N LYS A 217 15.97 -3.19 -12.57
CA LYS A 217 16.96 -3.73 -11.62
C LYS A 217 16.30 -4.21 -10.32
N GLY A 218 16.92 -5.20 -9.70
CA GLY A 218 16.43 -5.83 -8.46
C GLY A 218 15.31 -6.83 -8.72
N GLY A 219 14.34 -6.87 -7.81
CA GLY A 219 13.26 -7.85 -7.82
C GLY A 219 13.59 -9.15 -7.08
N ASP A 220 14.76 -9.24 -6.44
CA ASP A 220 15.27 -10.52 -5.93
C ASP A 220 14.84 -10.78 -4.48
N VAL A 221 14.68 -12.06 -4.17
CA VAL A 221 14.38 -12.54 -2.82
C VAL A 221 15.49 -13.49 -2.38
N ILE A 222 16.17 -13.13 -1.30
CA ILE A 222 17.21 -13.94 -0.67
C ILE A 222 16.76 -14.32 0.73
N ILE A 223 16.70 -15.62 1.02
CA ILE A 223 16.27 -16.13 2.33
C ILE A 223 17.33 -17.06 2.90
N ASP A 224 17.89 -16.66 4.04
CA ASP A 224 18.77 -17.43 4.88
C ASP A 224 18.28 -17.34 6.33
N CYS A 225 17.31 -18.15 6.71
CA CYS A 225 16.86 -18.23 8.10
C CYS A 225 17.65 -19.26 8.91
N SER A 226 18.99 -19.25 8.79
CA SER A 226 19.85 -20.09 9.63
C SER A 226 19.44 -19.99 11.12
N PHE A 227 19.48 -21.13 11.81
CA PHE A 227 19.10 -21.34 13.22
C PHE A 227 17.61 -21.27 13.60
N THR A 228 16.73 -20.64 12.80
CA THR A 228 15.30 -20.49 13.12
C THR A 228 14.36 -21.17 12.15
N GLU A 229 14.86 -21.64 11.01
CA GLU A 229 14.08 -22.26 9.92
C GLU A 229 12.89 -21.41 9.44
N CYS A 230 13.00 -20.08 9.58
CA CYS A 230 11.95 -19.09 9.37
C CYS A 230 10.66 -19.33 10.21
N GLY A 231 10.70 -20.19 11.23
CA GLY A 231 9.52 -20.59 12.00
C GLY A 231 8.58 -21.55 11.26
N ASN A 232 7.37 -21.74 11.79
CA ASN A 232 6.37 -22.67 11.22
C ASN A 232 5.47 -22.03 10.14
N THR A 233 5.63 -20.73 9.89
CA THR A 233 4.79 -19.99 8.95
C THR A 233 5.04 -20.45 7.53
N LYS A 234 3.96 -20.61 6.76
CA LYS A 234 4.06 -20.88 5.33
C LYS A 234 4.45 -19.60 4.59
N ILE A 235 5.56 -19.60 3.87
CA ILE A 235 6.06 -18.43 3.13
C ILE A 235 5.78 -18.59 1.63
N ASN A 236 4.96 -17.71 1.07
CA ASN A 236 4.74 -17.60 -0.39
C ASN A 236 5.60 -16.46 -0.94
N ILE A 237 6.12 -16.60 -2.16
CA ILE A 237 7.07 -15.65 -2.75
C ILE A 237 6.64 -15.33 -4.19
N ASN A 238 6.54 -14.04 -4.50
CA ASN A 238 6.37 -13.50 -5.84
C ASN A 238 7.50 -12.49 -6.13
N ALA A 239 8.45 -12.87 -6.98
CA ALA A 239 9.64 -12.08 -7.27
C ALA A 239 9.75 -11.77 -8.77
N GLU A 240 9.86 -10.49 -9.13
CA GLU A 240 10.18 -10.10 -10.52
C GLU A 240 11.65 -10.37 -10.89
N GLY A 241 12.50 -10.66 -9.91
CA GLY A 241 13.88 -11.12 -10.06
C GLY A 241 14.01 -12.61 -9.73
N TYR A 242 15.14 -12.99 -9.14
CA TYR A 242 15.43 -14.36 -8.75
C TYR A 242 15.04 -14.67 -7.30
N VAL A 243 14.96 -15.96 -6.96
CA VAL A 243 14.74 -16.43 -5.58
C VAL A 243 15.86 -17.37 -5.16
N HIS A 244 16.52 -17.08 -4.04
CA HIS A 244 17.57 -17.93 -3.47
C HIS A 244 17.29 -18.22 -2.00
N ILE A 245 17.11 -19.51 -1.67
CA ILE A 245 16.84 -19.97 -0.31
C ILE A 245 17.93 -20.94 0.12
N MET A 246 18.61 -20.66 1.24
CA MET A 246 19.85 -21.35 1.63
C MET A 246 19.69 -22.40 2.73
N HIS A 247 18.67 -22.27 3.58
CA HIS A 247 18.47 -23.08 4.79
C HIS A 247 17.00 -23.51 4.94
N PRO A 248 16.70 -24.57 5.72
CA PRO A 248 15.37 -25.14 5.82
C PRO A 248 14.29 -24.12 6.22
N GLY A 249 13.06 -24.39 5.79
CA GLY A 249 11.87 -23.61 6.13
C GLY A 249 10.63 -24.16 5.42
N ASN A 250 9.46 -23.66 5.78
CA ASN A 250 8.17 -24.06 5.21
C ASN A 250 7.74 -23.08 4.10
N PHE A 251 8.05 -23.39 2.84
CA PHE A 251 7.72 -22.54 1.70
C PHE A 251 6.51 -23.09 0.94
N GLY A 252 5.59 -22.19 0.60
CA GLY A 252 4.44 -22.48 -0.22
C GLY A 252 4.75 -22.36 -1.70
N SER A 253 4.03 -21.48 -2.40
CA SER A 253 4.26 -21.21 -3.81
C SER A 253 5.39 -20.19 -3.99
N ILE A 254 6.35 -20.53 -4.86
CA ILE A 254 7.46 -19.66 -5.26
C ILE A 254 7.30 -19.33 -6.74
N LYS A 255 7.03 -18.05 -7.04
CA LYS A 255 6.93 -17.51 -8.40
C LYS A 255 8.09 -16.54 -8.66
N ALA A 256 8.83 -16.75 -9.74
CA ALA A 256 9.97 -15.91 -10.11
C ALA A 256 10.01 -15.62 -11.62
N LEU A 257 10.32 -14.38 -12.02
CA LEU A 257 10.59 -14.08 -13.43
C LEU A 257 12.04 -14.36 -13.85
N GLU A 258 12.90 -14.76 -12.92
CA GLU A 258 14.25 -15.27 -13.21
C GLU A 258 14.43 -16.67 -12.62
N TRP A 259 15.63 -17.00 -12.13
CA TRP A 259 15.95 -18.33 -11.62
C TRP A 259 15.50 -18.53 -10.17
N VAL A 260 15.36 -19.79 -9.76
CA VAL A 260 15.06 -20.20 -8.39
C VAL A 260 16.09 -21.22 -7.92
N LYS A 261 16.73 -20.97 -6.77
CA LYS A 261 17.71 -21.90 -6.17
C LYS A 261 17.34 -22.20 -4.73
N LEU A 262 17.13 -23.48 -4.42
CA LEU A 262 16.89 -23.96 -3.06
C LEU A 262 18.06 -24.85 -2.62
N GLN A 263 18.59 -24.61 -1.42
CA GLN A 263 19.71 -25.34 -0.85
C GLN A 263 19.40 -25.77 0.59
N THR A 264 20.04 -26.85 1.03
CA THR A 264 20.07 -27.31 2.42
C THR A 264 18.69 -27.58 3.02
N GLY A 265 18.00 -28.62 2.54
CA GLY A 265 16.77 -29.13 3.18
C GLY A 265 15.55 -28.23 3.09
N VAL A 266 15.52 -27.27 2.15
CA VAL A 266 14.36 -26.40 1.91
C VAL A 266 13.19 -27.20 1.35
N LYS A 267 11.97 -26.95 1.86
CA LYS A 267 10.74 -27.58 1.38
C LYS A 267 9.81 -26.54 0.75
N ALA A 268 9.48 -26.72 -0.53
CA ALA A 268 8.54 -25.88 -1.26
C ALA A 268 7.33 -26.69 -1.77
N ASP A 269 6.14 -26.10 -1.78
CA ASP A 269 4.97 -26.74 -2.40
C ASP A 269 5.07 -26.70 -3.93
N SER A 270 5.32 -25.52 -4.50
CA SER A 270 5.40 -25.35 -5.94
C SER A 270 6.39 -24.27 -6.34
N ILE A 271 7.09 -24.50 -7.46
CA ILE A 271 8.00 -23.54 -8.07
C ILE A 271 7.49 -23.26 -9.49
N LYS A 272 7.24 -21.99 -9.80
CA LYS A 272 6.95 -21.50 -11.16
C LYS A 272 7.97 -20.41 -11.53
N ALA A 273 8.82 -20.66 -12.52
CA ALA A 273 9.92 -19.77 -12.86
C ALA A 273 10.06 -19.54 -14.38
N LEU A 274 10.51 -18.37 -14.82
CA LEU A 274 10.96 -18.21 -16.21
C LEU A 274 12.39 -18.66 -16.43
N GLY A 275 13.25 -18.47 -15.43
CA GLY A 275 14.65 -18.89 -15.46
C GLY A 275 14.86 -20.29 -14.88
N ASP A 276 16.12 -20.67 -14.74
CA ASP A 276 16.51 -22.01 -14.29
C ASP A 276 16.04 -22.31 -12.86
N VAL A 277 15.79 -23.58 -12.56
CA VAL A 277 15.45 -24.05 -11.21
C VAL A 277 16.51 -25.03 -10.72
N HIS A 278 17.11 -24.77 -9.57
CA HIS A 278 18.13 -25.63 -8.96
C HIS A 278 17.73 -26.04 -7.54
N LEU A 279 17.60 -27.35 -7.29
CA LEU A 279 17.47 -27.92 -5.94
C LEU A 279 18.74 -28.72 -5.60
N ALA A 280 19.31 -28.47 -4.43
CA ALA A 280 20.47 -29.20 -3.93
C ALA A 280 20.35 -29.55 -2.43
N LEU A 281 21.21 -30.44 -1.96
CA LEU A 281 21.38 -30.79 -0.53
C LEU A 281 20.06 -31.14 0.15
N ASN A 282 19.38 -32.19 -0.32
CA ASN A 282 18.09 -32.69 0.19
C ASN A 282 16.92 -31.69 0.12
N SER A 283 17.00 -30.62 -0.67
CA SER A 283 15.88 -29.70 -0.89
C SER A 283 14.78 -30.36 -1.74
N THR A 284 13.52 -30.04 -1.47
CA THR A 284 12.35 -30.71 -2.06
C THR A 284 11.31 -29.72 -2.61
N ALA A 285 10.68 -30.07 -3.73
CA ALA A 285 9.49 -29.38 -4.25
C ALA A 285 8.40 -30.37 -4.69
N ASN A 286 7.12 -30.14 -4.40
CA ASN A 286 6.07 -31.06 -4.92
C ASN A 286 5.87 -30.89 -6.43
N SER A 287 6.06 -29.69 -6.97
CA SER A 287 5.96 -29.43 -8.41
C SER A 287 6.95 -28.33 -8.85
N ILE A 288 7.56 -28.53 -10.01
CA ILE A 288 8.45 -27.57 -10.66
C ILE A 288 7.92 -27.32 -12.07
N THR A 289 7.60 -26.07 -12.37
CA THR A 289 7.21 -25.61 -13.69
C THR A 289 8.13 -24.47 -14.11
N THR A 290 8.93 -24.63 -15.15
CA THR A 290 9.83 -23.55 -15.58
C THR A 290 10.01 -23.46 -17.09
N ASN A 291 10.46 -22.31 -17.60
CA ASN A 291 10.92 -22.18 -18.98
C ASN A 291 12.44 -22.47 -19.13
N GLY A 292 13.21 -22.45 -18.03
CA GLY A 292 14.67 -22.68 -17.99
C GLY A 292 15.10 -24.12 -17.69
N GLU A 293 16.41 -24.36 -17.52
CA GLU A 293 16.94 -25.66 -17.10
C GLU A 293 16.50 -26.02 -15.67
N VAL A 294 16.23 -27.31 -15.43
CA VAL A 294 16.02 -27.84 -14.07
C VAL A 294 17.21 -28.70 -13.68
N ARG A 295 17.91 -28.31 -12.61
CA ARG A 295 19.04 -29.07 -12.04
C ARG A 295 18.69 -29.56 -10.64
N LEU A 296 18.71 -30.87 -10.43
CA LEU A 296 18.48 -31.49 -9.13
C LEU A 296 19.71 -32.27 -8.73
N THR A 297 20.25 -32.00 -7.54
CA THR A 297 21.46 -32.68 -7.03
C THR A 297 21.35 -33.12 -5.58
N GLU A 298 22.21 -34.06 -5.17
CA GLU A 298 22.53 -34.35 -3.77
C GLU A 298 21.29 -34.66 -2.89
N GLY A 299 20.55 -35.71 -3.26
CA GLY A 299 19.42 -36.18 -2.45
C GLY A 299 18.13 -35.36 -2.59
N SER A 300 18.09 -34.37 -3.49
CA SER A 300 16.90 -33.56 -3.74
C SER A 300 15.69 -34.38 -4.25
N TYR A 301 14.48 -33.81 -4.07
CA TYR A 301 13.23 -34.42 -4.51
C TYR A 301 12.35 -33.44 -5.30
N ALA A 302 11.72 -33.93 -6.37
CA ALA A 302 10.67 -33.21 -7.08
C ALA A 302 9.47 -34.13 -7.38
N GLY A 303 8.26 -33.76 -6.95
CA GLY A 303 7.07 -34.58 -7.23
C GLY A 303 6.71 -34.64 -8.73
N SER A 304 6.85 -33.51 -9.43
CA SER A 304 6.73 -33.46 -10.90
C SER A 304 7.55 -32.31 -11.47
N ILE A 305 8.09 -32.49 -12.68
CA ILE A 305 8.87 -31.47 -13.39
C ILE A 305 8.26 -31.25 -14.77
N LYS A 306 7.95 -30.00 -15.09
CA LYS A 306 7.57 -29.55 -16.43
C LYS A 306 8.46 -28.40 -16.85
N THR A 307 9.20 -28.55 -17.95
CA THR A 307 10.06 -27.46 -18.44
C THR A 307 10.23 -27.37 -19.96
N ASN A 308 10.55 -26.19 -20.48
CA ASN A 308 11.05 -26.04 -21.85
C ASN A 308 12.57 -26.26 -21.98
N GLY A 309 13.32 -26.09 -20.89
CA GLY A 309 14.77 -26.27 -20.83
C GLY A 309 15.20 -27.72 -20.59
N ASN A 310 16.50 -27.96 -20.48
CA ASN A 310 17.02 -29.29 -20.15
C ASN A 310 16.72 -29.68 -18.69
N ILE A 311 16.85 -30.96 -18.39
CA ILE A 311 16.79 -31.49 -17.04
C ILE A 311 18.07 -32.25 -16.74
N VAL A 312 18.72 -31.90 -15.65
CA VAL A 312 19.93 -32.56 -15.13
C VAL A 312 19.66 -33.07 -13.72
N ILE A 313 19.67 -34.39 -13.56
CA ILE A 313 19.42 -35.09 -12.30
C ILE A 313 20.69 -35.87 -11.93
N TYR A 314 21.21 -35.61 -10.73
CA TYR A 314 22.51 -36.11 -10.33
C TYR A 314 22.58 -36.47 -8.84
N THR A 315 23.13 -37.64 -8.50
CA THR A 315 23.45 -38.06 -7.12
C THR A 315 22.24 -38.17 -6.19
N GLY A 316 21.61 -39.34 -6.19
CA GLY A 316 20.63 -39.76 -5.17
C GLY A 316 19.30 -39.02 -5.21
N VAL A 317 18.95 -38.41 -6.34
CA VAL A 317 17.72 -37.62 -6.50
C VAL A 317 16.52 -38.50 -6.81
N ASN A 318 15.35 -38.14 -6.29
CA ASN A 318 14.08 -38.82 -6.58
C ASN A 318 13.08 -37.87 -7.25
N VAL A 319 12.52 -38.27 -8.38
CA VAL A 319 11.51 -37.50 -9.10
C VAL A 319 10.25 -38.32 -9.34
N GLY A 320 9.08 -37.72 -9.21
CA GLY A 320 7.82 -38.40 -9.51
C GLY A 320 7.59 -38.56 -11.02
N SER A 321 7.54 -37.48 -11.79
CA SER A 321 7.41 -37.53 -13.25
C SER A 321 8.11 -36.37 -13.95
N ILE A 322 8.47 -36.57 -15.22
CA ILE A 322 9.21 -35.59 -16.02
C ILE A 322 8.52 -35.35 -17.37
N GLU A 323 8.34 -34.07 -17.70
CA GLU A 323 7.94 -33.59 -19.02
C GLU A 323 8.83 -32.41 -19.43
N THR A 324 9.55 -32.52 -20.54
CA THR A 324 10.38 -31.41 -21.04
C THR A 324 10.43 -31.31 -22.56
N LEU A 325 10.55 -30.10 -23.12
CA LEU A 325 10.93 -29.88 -24.53
C LEU A 325 12.44 -30.00 -24.78
N GLY A 326 13.24 -29.95 -23.72
CA GLY A 326 14.70 -30.14 -23.75
C GLY A 326 15.12 -31.59 -23.57
N SER A 327 16.41 -31.78 -23.27
CA SER A 327 17.01 -33.09 -23.02
C SER A 327 16.96 -33.45 -21.54
N VAL A 328 16.91 -34.74 -21.21
CA VAL A 328 16.95 -35.26 -19.84
C VAL A 328 18.25 -36.05 -19.64
N SER A 329 18.99 -35.73 -18.58
CA SER A 329 20.17 -36.50 -18.14
C SER A 329 19.99 -36.91 -16.68
N ILE A 330 19.97 -38.21 -16.41
CA ILE A 330 19.76 -38.79 -15.07
C ILE A 330 20.96 -39.67 -14.74
N SER A 331 21.61 -39.40 -13.60
CA SER A 331 22.84 -40.10 -13.24
C SER A 331 23.05 -40.28 -11.73
N ILE A 332 23.91 -41.26 -11.40
CA ILE A 332 24.42 -41.55 -10.04
C ILE A 332 23.29 -41.84 -9.03
N PHE A 333 22.81 -43.07 -9.05
CA PHE A 333 21.85 -43.62 -8.09
C PHE A 333 20.55 -42.79 -7.96
N SER A 334 20.14 -42.13 -9.04
CA SER A 334 18.91 -41.33 -9.07
C SER A 334 17.74 -42.16 -9.58
N SER A 335 16.51 -41.77 -9.24
CA SER A 335 15.30 -42.47 -9.67
C SER A 335 14.17 -41.56 -10.13
N VAL A 336 13.41 -42.04 -11.12
CA VAL A 336 12.12 -41.46 -11.53
C VAL A 336 11.04 -42.52 -11.33
N THR A 337 10.01 -42.25 -10.53
CA THR A 337 8.99 -43.26 -10.21
C THR A 337 7.93 -43.41 -11.30
N GLY A 338 7.66 -42.35 -12.06
CA GLY A 338 6.74 -42.31 -13.19
C GLY A 338 7.45 -42.21 -14.54
N ASP A 339 6.74 -41.65 -15.52
CA ASP A 339 7.22 -41.53 -16.89
C ASP A 339 8.19 -40.36 -17.08
N VAL A 340 9.08 -40.49 -18.08
CA VAL A 340 9.97 -39.44 -18.56
C VAL A 340 9.64 -39.10 -20.00
N LYS A 341 9.20 -37.87 -20.26
CA LYS A 341 8.91 -37.35 -21.60
C LYS A 341 9.86 -36.22 -21.96
N SER A 342 10.59 -36.36 -23.06
CA SER A 342 11.60 -35.42 -23.54
C SER A 342 11.39 -35.07 -25.01
N GLY A 343 11.44 -33.78 -25.31
CA GLY A 343 11.43 -33.21 -26.67
C GLY A 343 12.76 -33.37 -27.40
N LYS A 344 13.79 -33.89 -26.72
CA LYS A 344 15.10 -34.22 -27.30
C LYS A 344 15.52 -35.61 -26.83
N THR A 345 16.63 -35.70 -26.12
CA THR A 345 17.28 -36.96 -25.75
C THR A 345 17.01 -37.34 -24.30
N ILE A 346 17.06 -38.64 -23.99
CA ILE A 346 17.10 -39.14 -22.62
C ILE A 346 18.41 -39.90 -22.43
N ASN A 347 19.29 -39.40 -21.55
CA ASN A 347 20.51 -40.08 -21.15
C ASN A 347 20.36 -40.58 -19.71
N LEU A 348 20.57 -41.88 -19.48
CA LEU A 348 20.44 -42.51 -18.17
C LEU A 348 21.72 -43.27 -17.85
N SER A 349 22.31 -43.07 -16.67
CA SER A 349 23.45 -43.87 -16.19
C SER A 349 23.32 -44.20 -14.71
N ASN A 350 23.55 -45.46 -14.35
CA ASN A 350 23.54 -45.94 -12.97
C ASN A 350 22.30 -45.46 -12.16
N SER A 351 21.13 -45.51 -12.78
CA SER A 351 19.90 -44.86 -12.32
C SER A 351 18.67 -45.58 -12.89
N THR A 352 17.50 -45.37 -12.29
CA THR A 352 16.28 -46.11 -12.63
C THR A 352 15.11 -45.21 -13.04
N ILE A 353 14.42 -45.54 -14.12
CA ILE A 353 13.09 -45.04 -14.46
C ILE A 353 12.10 -46.19 -14.25
N SER A 354 11.16 -46.02 -13.33
CA SER A 354 10.13 -47.03 -13.05
C SER A 354 8.97 -46.99 -14.05
N GLY A 355 8.70 -45.83 -14.66
CA GLY A 355 7.76 -45.70 -15.77
C GLY A 355 8.39 -45.97 -17.14
N SER A 356 7.78 -45.37 -18.17
CA SER A 356 8.24 -45.41 -19.56
C SER A 356 9.04 -44.17 -19.94
N ALA A 357 9.89 -44.30 -20.95
CA ALA A 357 10.70 -43.21 -21.48
C ALA A 357 10.28 -42.84 -22.91
N TYR A 358 9.99 -41.56 -23.15
CA TYR A 358 9.54 -41.02 -24.43
C TYR A 358 10.52 -39.92 -24.85
N ALA A 359 11.29 -40.14 -25.92
CA ALA A 359 12.25 -39.19 -26.47
C ALA A 359 11.92 -38.87 -27.92
N TYR A 360 11.92 -37.59 -28.27
CA TYR A 360 11.77 -37.17 -29.67
C TYR A 360 13.03 -37.39 -30.51
N GLU A 361 14.20 -37.38 -29.87
CA GLU A 361 15.45 -37.79 -30.48
C GLU A 361 15.74 -39.24 -30.11
N TYR A 362 16.76 -39.48 -29.30
CA TYR A 362 17.21 -40.82 -28.93
C TYR A 362 17.24 -41.04 -27.42
N VAL A 363 17.28 -42.31 -27.03
CA VAL A 363 17.49 -42.76 -25.65
C VAL A 363 18.85 -43.45 -25.53
N ASP A 364 19.70 -43.00 -24.63
CA ASP A 364 21.00 -43.59 -24.33
C ASP A 364 21.04 -44.10 -22.88
N LEU A 365 21.18 -45.41 -22.73
CA LEU A 365 21.31 -46.08 -21.45
C LEU A 365 22.75 -46.56 -21.28
N ASP A 366 23.46 -45.93 -20.37
CA ASP A 366 24.83 -46.25 -20.01
C ASP A 366 24.88 -46.96 -18.64
N THR A 367 25.95 -47.70 -18.40
CA THR A 367 26.37 -48.38 -17.16
C THR A 367 25.32 -48.46 -16.05
N ASN A 368 24.69 -49.63 -15.89
CA ASN A 368 23.70 -49.94 -14.85
C ASN A 368 22.43 -49.06 -14.90
N ALA A 369 22.04 -48.56 -16.07
CA ALA A 369 20.77 -47.88 -16.26
C ALA A 369 19.61 -48.88 -16.38
N LYS A 370 18.46 -48.55 -15.76
CA LYS A 370 17.27 -49.41 -15.74
C LYS A 370 16.02 -48.64 -16.12
N ILE A 371 15.25 -49.14 -17.09
CA ILE A 371 13.89 -48.65 -17.39
C ILE A 371 12.92 -49.81 -17.21
N ASN A 372 11.98 -49.72 -16.27
CA ASN A 372 10.99 -50.78 -16.04
C ASN A 372 9.85 -50.78 -17.07
N GLY A 373 9.49 -49.60 -17.60
CA GLY A 373 8.48 -49.46 -18.64
C GLY A 373 9.02 -49.61 -20.07
N SER A 374 8.25 -49.09 -21.02
CA SER A 374 8.58 -49.11 -22.44
C SER A 374 9.42 -47.90 -22.85
N VAL A 375 10.11 -48.00 -23.97
CA VAL A 375 10.91 -46.93 -24.57
C VAL A 375 10.34 -46.54 -25.93
N TYR A 376 10.16 -45.24 -26.14
CA TYR A 376 9.67 -44.64 -27.39
C TYR A 376 10.69 -43.59 -27.86
N ALA A 377 11.27 -43.77 -29.04
CA ALA A 377 12.28 -42.86 -29.60
C ALA A 377 11.93 -42.46 -31.06
N LYS A 378 11.73 -41.17 -31.35
CA LYS A 378 11.24 -40.71 -32.67
C LYS A 378 12.34 -40.35 -33.68
N ASN A 379 13.60 -40.27 -33.30
CA ASN A 379 14.66 -39.91 -34.24
C ASN A 379 15.99 -40.59 -33.86
N LYS A 380 17.05 -40.27 -34.59
CA LYS A 380 18.40 -40.84 -34.42
C LYS A 380 19.36 -39.80 -33.87
N SER A 381 20.38 -40.26 -33.16
CA SER A 381 21.48 -39.39 -32.71
C SER A 381 22.22 -38.74 -33.89
N LYS A 382 22.74 -37.51 -33.69
CA LYS A 382 23.59 -36.84 -34.68
C LYS A 382 24.95 -37.55 -34.77
N SER A 383 25.44 -37.74 -35.99
CA SER A 383 26.73 -38.35 -36.30
C SER A 383 27.88 -37.60 -35.62
N GLY A 384 28.58 -38.28 -34.72
CA GLY A 384 29.79 -37.81 -34.04
C GLY A 384 30.70 -38.98 -33.66
N ILE A 385 32.00 -38.73 -33.49
CA ILE A 385 33.00 -39.77 -33.16
C ILE A 385 32.61 -40.41 -31.82
N GLY A 386 32.12 -41.65 -31.85
CA GLY A 386 31.63 -42.40 -30.68
C GLY A 386 30.10 -42.40 -30.48
N ILE A 387 29.33 -41.65 -31.27
CA ILE A 387 27.86 -41.60 -31.23
C ILE A 387 27.31 -42.26 -32.49
N TYR A 388 26.67 -43.40 -32.32
CA TYR A 388 26.15 -44.23 -33.40
C TYR A 388 24.74 -43.82 -33.77
N ASN A 389 24.45 -43.74 -35.08
CA ASN A 389 23.14 -43.47 -35.70
C ASN A 389 22.04 -44.44 -35.22
N ALA A 390 21.62 -44.30 -33.98
CA ALA A 390 20.70 -45.19 -33.27
C ALA A 390 19.67 -44.33 -32.54
N ALA A 391 18.45 -44.85 -32.47
CA ALA A 391 17.34 -44.24 -31.74
C ALA A 391 17.33 -44.71 -30.29
N VAL A 392 17.82 -45.92 -30.02
CA VAL A 392 18.03 -46.43 -28.66
C VAL A 392 19.40 -47.09 -28.57
N ARG A 393 20.18 -46.73 -27.54
CA ARG A 393 21.48 -47.34 -27.21
C ARG A 393 21.46 -47.91 -25.80
N LEU A 394 22.03 -49.09 -25.62
CA LEU A 394 22.24 -49.72 -24.32
C LEU A 394 23.69 -50.22 -24.16
N SER A 395 24.32 -49.89 -23.05
CA SER A 395 25.58 -50.46 -22.54
C SER A 395 25.35 -50.94 -21.11
N THR A 396 25.45 -52.25 -20.86
CA THR A 396 25.27 -52.83 -19.50
C THR A 396 24.03 -52.27 -18.79
N SER A 397 22.88 -52.31 -19.46
CA SER A 397 21.65 -51.64 -19.04
C SER A 397 20.43 -52.48 -19.41
N TRP A 398 19.28 -52.18 -18.82
CA TRP A 398 18.09 -53.03 -18.90
C TRP A 398 16.80 -52.26 -19.21
N ILE A 399 15.98 -52.80 -20.13
CA ILE A 399 14.62 -52.34 -20.44
C ILE A 399 13.61 -53.46 -20.16
N GLY A 400 12.64 -53.20 -19.28
CA GLY A 400 11.60 -54.14 -18.88
C GLY A 400 10.39 -54.22 -19.80
N GLY A 401 10.08 -53.13 -20.50
CA GLY A 401 8.96 -53.03 -21.43
C GLY A 401 9.34 -53.20 -22.89
N ASN A 402 8.47 -52.69 -23.78
CA ASN A 402 8.68 -52.74 -25.23
C ASN A 402 9.56 -51.59 -25.71
N ILE A 403 10.18 -51.74 -26.87
CA ILE A 403 10.91 -50.67 -27.56
C ILE A 403 10.20 -50.34 -28.87
N TYR A 404 9.88 -49.06 -29.06
CA TYR A 404 9.35 -48.50 -30.30
C TYR A 404 10.30 -47.39 -30.76
N ALA A 405 10.98 -47.55 -31.89
CA ALA A 405 11.99 -46.57 -32.29
C ALA A 405 12.05 -46.28 -33.79
N ASP A 406 12.19 -45.01 -34.15
CA ASP A 406 12.50 -44.57 -35.51
C ASP A 406 14.01 -44.59 -35.76
N GLY A 407 14.57 -45.79 -35.78
CA GLY A 407 15.96 -46.01 -36.15
C GLY A 407 16.50 -47.34 -35.65
N HIS A 408 17.83 -47.39 -35.53
CA HIS A 408 18.51 -48.59 -35.04
C HIS A 408 18.39 -48.70 -33.51
N LEU A 409 18.31 -49.94 -33.02
CA LEU A 409 18.59 -50.29 -31.63
C LEU A 409 20.04 -50.77 -31.55
N ARG A 410 20.86 -50.22 -30.66
CA ARG A 410 22.25 -50.64 -30.49
C ARG A 410 22.50 -51.26 -29.12
N LEU A 411 23.07 -52.46 -29.11
CA LEU A 411 23.46 -53.19 -27.90
C LEU A 411 25.00 -53.33 -27.89
N LEU A 412 25.65 -52.67 -26.94
CA LEU A 412 27.11 -52.61 -26.84
C LEU A 412 27.71 -53.74 -25.99
N ASP A 413 27.10 -54.04 -24.85
CA ASP A 413 27.63 -55.00 -23.89
C ASP A 413 26.53 -55.96 -23.45
N GLY A 414 26.67 -57.26 -23.78
CA GLY A 414 25.72 -58.32 -23.42
C GLY A 414 25.99 -58.94 -22.04
N SER A 415 26.65 -58.21 -21.14
CA SER A 415 27.19 -58.73 -19.88
C SER A 415 26.11 -59.00 -18.81
N ILE A 416 24.84 -58.63 -19.05
CA ILE A 416 23.72 -58.70 -18.08
C ILE A 416 22.54 -59.56 -18.58
N GLY A 417 22.76 -60.71 -19.23
CA GLY A 417 21.62 -61.57 -19.62
C GLY A 417 20.58 -60.87 -20.53
N GLU A 418 19.28 -60.92 -20.20
CA GLU A 418 18.18 -60.31 -20.98
C GLU A 418 18.20 -58.76 -20.88
N ASP A 419 18.93 -58.07 -21.75
CA ASP A 419 19.00 -56.58 -21.80
C ASP A 419 17.64 -55.93 -22.14
N VAL A 420 16.79 -56.62 -22.91
CA VAL A 420 15.43 -56.16 -23.27
C VAL A 420 14.42 -57.29 -23.06
N LYS A 421 13.45 -57.08 -22.16
CA LYS A 421 12.42 -58.09 -21.83
C LYS A 421 11.21 -58.07 -22.78
N GLY A 422 10.78 -56.89 -23.24
CA GLY A 422 9.60 -56.75 -24.10
C GLY A 422 9.87 -56.91 -25.59
N ASN A 423 8.85 -56.62 -26.40
CA ASN A 423 8.93 -56.64 -27.86
C ASN A 423 9.68 -55.41 -28.40
N VAL A 424 10.36 -55.56 -29.53
CA VAL A 424 11.12 -54.50 -30.20
C VAL A 424 10.52 -54.24 -31.58
N THR A 425 10.11 -53.01 -31.86
CA THR A 425 9.58 -52.57 -33.17
C THR A 425 10.36 -51.34 -33.65
N LEU A 426 11.02 -51.46 -34.80
CA LEU A 426 12.00 -50.48 -35.30
C LEU A 426 11.75 -50.13 -36.77
N THR A 427 12.02 -48.88 -37.15
CA THR A 427 12.16 -48.51 -38.57
C THR A 427 13.53 -48.88 -39.15
N GLY A 428 14.53 -49.09 -38.29
CA GLY A 428 15.84 -49.61 -38.65
C GLY A 428 16.03 -51.07 -38.22
N GLU A 429 17.25 -51.39 -37.83
CA GLU A 429 17.73 -52.73 -37.47
C GLU A 429 18.35 -52.73 -36.07
N VAL A 430 18.38 -53.89 -35.43
CA VAL A 430 19.16 -54.18 -34.24
C VAL A 430 20.63 -54.34 -34.62
N LYS A 431 21.47 -53.44 -34.11
CA LYS A 431 22.94 -53.50 -34.20
C LYS A 431 23.48 -54.04 -32.88
N ALA A 432 23.55 -55.37 -32.78
CA ALA A 432 24.06 -56.06 -31.60
C ALA A 432 25.41 -56.73 -31.89
N LEU A 433 26.28 -56.76 -30.88
CA LEU A 433 27.40 -57.71 -30.84
C LEU A 433 26.96 -59.08 -30.28
N PHE A 434 25.78 -59.16 -29.63
CA PHE A 434 25.24 -60.34 -28.97
C PHE A 434 23.71 -60.46 -29.21
N ASN A 435 23.27 -61.41 -30.04
CA ASN A 435 21.85 -61.51 -30.46
C ASN A 435 20.89 -62.10 -29.41
N ASN A 436 21.39 -62.69 -28.32
CA ASN A 436 20.56 -63.38 -27.31
C ASN A 436 20.02 -62.44 -26.21
N SER A 437 20.23 -61.13 -26.34
CA SER A 437 19.91 -60.11 -25.33
C SER A 437 18.45 -59.61 -25.36
N ILE A 438 17.63 -60.03 -26.34
CA ILE A 438 16.22 -59.61 -26.48
C ILE A 438 15.31 -60.83 -26.28
N LYS A 439 14.41 -60.78 -25.28
CA LYS A 439 13.47 -61.87 -24.97
C LYS A 439 12.20 -61.84 -25.83
N GLY A 440 11.71 -60.65 -26.15
CA GLY A 440 10.48 -60.47 -26.92
C GLY A 440 10.67 -60.66 -28.43
N THR A 441 9.58 -60.44 -29.17
CA THR A 441 9.61 -60.48 -30.64
C THR A 441 10.26 -59.21 -31.21
N VAL A 442 11.05 -59.37 -32.28
CA VAL A 442 11.73 -58.27 -32.98
C VAL A 442 11.09 -58.05 -34.35
N LYS A 443 10.66 -56.81 -34.63
CA LYS A 443 10.13 -56.34 -35.91
C LYS A 443 10.98 -55.18 -36.42
N GLU A 444 11.87 -55.47 -37.37
CA GLU A 444 12.78 -54.50 -37.97
C GLU A 444 12.22 -53.92 -39.27
N ASN A 445 12.82 -52.83 -39.76
CA ASN A 445 12.53 -52.21 -41.06
C ASN A 445 11.03 -51.90 -41.27
N GLN A 446 10.33 -51.54 -40.20
CA GLN A 446 8.92 -51.12 -40.26
C GLN A 446 8.82 -49.69 -40.81
N SER A 447 7.73 -49.35 -41.51
CA SER A 447 7.45 -47.95 -41.87
C SER A 447 6.95 -47.18 -40.65
N LEU A 448 7.32 -45.91 -40.51
CA LEU A 448 6.89 -45.05 -39.39
C LEU A 448 5.36 -45.05 -39.17
N ASN A 449 4.57 -45.04 -40.25
CA ASN A 449 3.09 -45.10 -40.20
C ASN A 449 2.53 -46.41 -39.60
N LYS A 450 3.37 -47.44 -39.45
CA LYS A 450 3.01 -48.73 -38.83
C LYS A 450 3.44 -48.83 -37.36
N ILE A 451 3.96 -47.74 -36.76
CA ILE A 451 4.30 -47.64 -35.34
C ILE A 451 3.44 -46.54 -34.68
N PRO A 452 2.12 -46.76 -34.48
CA PRO A 452 1.21 -45.75 -33.92
C PRO A 452 1.67 -45.21 -32.55
N GLU A 453 2.35 -46.04 -31.76
CA GLU A 453 2.79 -45.73 -30.41
C GLU A 453 3.84 -44.61 -30.36
N LEU A 454 4.46 -44.25 -31.49
CA LEU A 454 5.31 -43.08 -31.59
C LEU A 454 4.51 -41.77 -31.61
N ASN A 455 3.18 -41.75 -31.74
CA ASN A 455 2.42 -40.49 -31.82
C ASN A 455 2.10 -39.85 -30.45
N PHE A 456 3.12 -39.35 -29.74
CA PHE A 456 2.97 -38.58 -28.49
C PHE A 456 3.29 -37.10 -28.69
N VAL A 457 2.66 -36.20 -27.92
CA VAL A 457 2.89 -34.74 -27.92
C VAL A 457 3.38 -34.30 -26.54
N ILE A 458 4.33 -33.37 -26.52
CA ILE A 458 4.79 -32.69 -25.30
C ILE A 458 4.38 -31.24 -25.42
N ASN A 459 3.68 -30.72 -24.42
CA ASN A 459 3.19 -29.35 -24.42
C ASN A 459 4.17 -28.44 -23.70
N SER A 460 4.26 -27.19 -24.15
CA SER A 460 4.92 -26.13 -23.37
C SER A 460 4.26 -26.04 -21.99
N PRO A 461 5.02 -25.87 -20.89
CA PRO A 461 4.48 -25.82 -19.54
C PRO A 461 3.57 -24.60 -19.33
N PHE A 462 3.90 -23.45 -19.94
CA PHE A 462 3.08 -22.23 -19.96
C PHE A 462 3.60 -21.24 -21.01
N ASN A 463 2.88 -20.13 -21.21
CA ASN A 463 3.29 -19.00 -22.05
C ASN A 463 4.09 -17.98 -21.21
N PRO A 464 5.38 -17.70 -21.54
CA PRO A 464 6.19 -16.75 -20.78
C PRO A 464 5.60 -15.35 -20.66
N THR A 465 5.05 -14.80 -21.75
CA THR A 465 4.47 -13.46 -21.77
C THR A 465 3.22 -13.38 -20.89
N GLU A 466 2.38 -14.40 -20.94
CA GLU A 466 1.18 -14.49 -20.09
C GLU A 466 1.57 -14.55 -18.60
N PHE A 467 2.60 -15.34 -18.25
CA PHE A 467 3.09 -15.41 -16.88
C PHE A 467 3.72 -14.09 -16.40
N GLN A 468 4.47 -13.40 -17.27
CA GLN A 468 4.99 -12.06 -16.97
C GLN A 468 3.87 -11.07 -16.69
N ASN A 469 2.82 -11.08 -17.53
CA ASN A 469 1.65 -10.22 -17.35
C ASN A 469 0.87 -10.58 -16.07
N GLU A 470 0.64 -11.87 -15.79
CA GLU A 470 0.02 -12.37 -14.54
C GLU A 470 0.79 -11.86 -13.31
N MET A 471 2.12 -11.98 -13.32
CA MET A 471 2.96 -11.52 -12.23
C MET A 471 2.95 -9.99 -12.10
N ALA A 472 3.05 -9.27 -13.21
CA ALA A 472 3.01 -7.81 -13.22
C ALA A 472 1.66 -7.31 -12.71
N GLU A 473 0.54 -7.86 -13.16
CA GLU A 473 -0.79 -7.50 -12.67
C GLU A 473 -0.93 -7.81 -11.18
N HIS A 474 -0.52 -9.01 -10.74
CA HIS A 474 -0.60 -9.40 -9.33
C HIS A 474 0.24 -8.47 -8.44
N ILE A 475 1.53 -8.30 -8.76
CA ILE A 475 2.47 -7.51 -7.96
C ILE A 475 2.11 -6.02 -8.02
N ASN A 476 1.79 -5.46 -9.18
CA ASN A 476 1.42 -4.04 -9.29
C ASN A 476 0.10 -3.73 -8.58
N HIS A 477 -0.88 -4.64 -8.61
CA HIS A 477 -2.15 -4.44 -7.91
C HIS A 477 -1.96 -4.38 -6.39
N VAL A 478 -1.14 -5.28 -5.83
CA VAL A 478 -0.90 -5.33 -4.37
C VAL A 478 0.17 -4.34 -3.90
N MET A 479 0.97 -3.78 -4.81
CA MET A 479 2.06 -2.84 -4.53
C MET A 479 1.85 -1.44 -5.13
N ASP A 480 0.60 -1.04 -5.34
CA ASP A 480 0.27 0.37 -5.56
C ASP A 480 0.36 1.11 -4.22
N PHE A 481 1.56 1.62 -3.89
CA PHE A 481 1.78 2.46 -2.70
C PHE A 481 1.05 3.80 -2.85
N LYS A 482 -0.27 3.78 -2.74
CA LYS A 482 -1.12 4.99 -2.76
C LYS A 482 -0.77 5.96 -1.63
N THR A 483 -0.11 5.48 -0.58
CA THR A 483 0.34 6.30 0.54
C THR A 483 1.57 7.11 0.14
N ARG A 484 1.33 8.30 -0.43
CA ARG A 484 2.41 9.27 -0.62
C ARG A 484 2.74 10.02 0.66
N ILE A 485 4.02 10.04 1.01
CA ILE A 485 4.51 10.69 2.24
C ILE A 485 5.13 12.03 1.87
N ASN A 486 4.51 13.09 2.35
CA ASN A 486 5.10 14.41 2.37
C ASN A 486 4.68 15.13 3.66
N VAL A 487 5.57 15.16 4.63
CA VAL A 487 5.35 15.79 5.94
C VAL A 487 4.87 17.24 5.79
N LYS A 488 5.38 18.00 4.80
CA LYS A 488 4.98 19.39 4.56
C LYS A 488 3.48 19.53 4.25
N ALA A 489 2.89 18.55 3.56
CA ALA A 489 1.46 18.54 3.25
C ALA A 489 0.58 18.42 4.51
N TYR A 490 1.17 18.01 5.64
CA TYR A 490 0.49 17.84 6.92
C TYR A 490 0.80 18.93 7.94
N LYS A 491 1.65 19.92 7.62
CA LYS A 491 2.03 21.02 8.53
C LYS A 491 0.83 21.72 9.17
N THR A 492 -0.17 22.06 8.36
CA THR A 492 -1.39 22.77 8.80
C THR A 492 -2.37 21.92 9.62
N HIS A 493 -2.12 20.60 9.69
CA HIS A 493 -2.90 19.68 10.51
C HIS A 493 -2.26 19.40 11.87
N ALA A 494 -0.99 19.80 12.05
CA ALA A 494 -0.31 19.66 13.32
C ALA A 494 -0.89 20.66 14.34
N ASN A 495 -0.92 20.24 15.61
CA ASN A 495 -1.35 21.08 16.73
C ASN A 495 -0.22 21.99 17.21
N TYR A 496 1.00 21.46 17.20
CA TYR A 496 2.22 22.18 17.56
C TYR A 496 3.16 22.17 16.36
N ILE A 497 3.57 23.34 15.89
CA ILE A 497 4.43 23.51 14.72
C ILE A 497 5.72 24.18 15.18
N PHE A 498 6.78 23.38 15.27
CA PHE A 498 8.11 23.82 15.67
C PHE A 498 8.89 24.28 14.44
N THR A 499 9.29 25.55 14.49
CA THR A 499 9.99 26.22 13.38
C THR A 499 11.27 26.88 13.88
N ARG A 500 12.15 27.23 12.94
CA ARG A 500 13.36 28.01 13.22
C ARG A 500 13.27 29.34 12.51
N LEU A 501 13.17 30.42 13.29
CA LEU A 501 13.17 31.78 12.77
C LEU A 501 14.41 32.50 13.30
N ASN A 502 15.35 32.82 12.40
CA ASN A 502 16.63 33.46 12.73
C ASN A 502 17.42 32.71 13.82
N GLY A 503 17.41 31.37 13.78
CA GLY A 503 18.06 30.53 14.80
C GLY A 503 17.26 30.37 16.10
N VAL A 504 16.21 31.16 16.33
CA VAL A 504 15.36 31.02 17.52
C VAL A 504 14.30 29.94 17.27
N ALA A 505 14.18 29.01 18.21
CA ALA A 505 13.11 28.01 18.19
C ALA A 505 11.77 28.65 18.54
N ARG A 506 10.78 28.43 17.68
CA ARG A 506 9.43 28.95 17.83
C ARG A 506 8.41 27.83 17.77
N VAL A 507 7.29 28.02 18.45
CA VAL A 507 6.15 27.11 18.37
C VAL A 507 4.90 27.88 17.98
N TYR A 508 4.27 27.46 16.88
CA TYR A 508 2.91 27.87 16.55
C TYR A 508 1.92 26.87 17.12
N LEU A 509 0.81 27.37 17.61
CA LEU A 509 -0.30 26.62 18.17
C LEU A 509 -1.48 26.66 17.20
N ASN A 510 -2.03 25.48 16.92
CA ASN A 510 -3.09 25.32 15.94
C ASN A 510 -4.16 24.35 16.42
N GLN A 511 -5.42 24.76 16.34
CA GLN A 511 -6.56 23.96 16.81
C GLN A 511 -6.37 23.50 18.26
N LEU A 512 -5.88 24.41 19.10
CA LEU A 512 -5.62 24.17 20.52
C LEU A 512 -6.45 25.14 21.37
N ARG A 513 -7.25 24.60 22.28
CA ARG A 513 -8.09 25.38 23.19
C ARG A 513 -7.47 25.44 24.58
N ASN A 514 -7.45 26.62 25.17
CA ASN A 514 -7.20 26.79 26.59
C ASN A 514 -8.54 26.68 27.35
N GLU A 515 -8.68 25.65 28.18
CA GLU A 515 -9.97 25.35 28.86
C GLU A 515 -10.40 26.42 29.87
N GLN A 516 -9.45 27.12 30.48
CA GLN A 516 -9.75 28.13 31.49
C GLN A 516 -10.28 29.42 30.86
N THR A 517 -9.62 29.87 29.79
CA THR A 517 -9.95 31.13 29.11
C THR A 517 -10.98 30.96 27.99
N GLY A 518 -11.14 29.75 27.47
CA GLY A 518 -11.95 29.46 26.28
C GLY A 518 -11.28 29.81 24.96
N ASN A 519 -10.11 30.47 24.99
CA ASN A 519 -9.37 30.90 23.82
C ASN A 519 -8.90 29.71 22.97
N ILE A 520 -9.04 29.84 21.65
CA ILE A 520 -8.63 28.85 20.65
C ILE A 520 -7.50 29.46 19.82
N TYR A 521 -6.34 28.82 19.83
CA TYR A 521 -5.17 29.24 19.06
C TYR A 521 -5.19 28.59 17.67
N THR A 522 -4.93 29.39 16.64
CA THR A 522 -4.92 28.94 15.25
C THR A 522 -3.68 29.44 14.49
N TYR A 523 -3.21 28.61 13.56
CA TYR A 523 -2.13 28.92 12.63
C TYR A 523 -2.75 29.21 11.27
N GLU A 524 -2.75 30.47 10.85
CA GLU A 524 -3.48 30.95 9.66
C GLU A 524 -2.59 31.85 8.79
N LEU A 525 -2.91 31.93 7.50
CA LEU A 525 -2.29 32.89 6.59
C LEU A 525 -2.86 34.28 6.85
N ASP A 526 -2.00 35.28 6.94
CA ASP A 526 -2.40 36.67 6.93
C ASP A 526 -2.75 37.16 5.52
N VAL A 527 -3.17 38.42 5.41
CA VAL A 527 -3.55 39.07 4.14
C VAL A 527 -2.40 39.14 3.13
N ASP A 528 -1.15 39.04 3.58
CA ASP A 528 0.06 39.06 2.76
C ASP A 528 0.52 37.64 2.37
N GLY A 529 -0.22 36.60 2.78
CA GLY A 529 0.13 35.21 2.53
C GLY A 529 1.27 34.69 3.42
N ARG A 530 1.52 35.32 4.58
CA ARG A 530 2.48 34.85 5.58
C ARG A 530 1.75 34.13 6.72
N TRP A 531 2.30 33.00 7.15
CA TRP A 531 1.73 32.26 8.27
C TRP A 531 2.02 32.97 9.59
N LYS A 532 0.98 33.16 10.41
CA LYS A 532 1.06 33.86 11.70
C LYS A 532 0.24 33.15 12.77
N GLN A 533 0.42 33.59 14.02
CA GLN A 533 -0.30 33.07 15.17
C GLN A 533 -1.53 33.93 15.49
N PHE A 534 -2.71 33.29 15.48
CA PHE A 534 -3.98 33.93 15.83
C PHE A 534 -4.61 33.29 17.07
N VAL A 535 -5.56 34.01 17.66
CA VAL A 535 -6.47 33.53 18.71
C VAL A 535 -7.91 33.87 18.36
N LYS A 536 -8.83 32.98 18.74
CA LYS A 536 -10.28 33.15 18.65
C LYS A 536 -10.89 32.94 20.03
N SER A 537 -11.78 33.82 20.46
CA SER A 537 -12.50 33.67 21.74
C SER A 537 -13.56 32.56 21.71
N SER A 538 -13.96 32.11 20.51
CA SER A 538 -14.84 30.96 20.28
C SER A 538 -14.65 30.43 18.84
N ILE A 539 -15.21 29.27 18.51
CA ILE A 539 -15.08 28.65 17.18
C ILE A 539 -15.53 29.58 16.04
N ASN A 540 -16.54 30.41 16.28
CA ASN A 540 -17.12 31.32 15.28
C ASN A 540 -16.57 32.76 15.36
N ALA A 541 -15.64 33.04 16.28
CA ALA A 541 -15.08 34.38 16.44
C ALA A 541 -14.06 34.71 15.34
N THR A 542 -13.99 35.98 14.97
CA THR A 542 -12.96 36.49 14.07
C THR A 542 -11.56 36.29 14.69
N PRO A 543 -10.59 35.71 13.96
CA PRO A 543 -9.24 35.54 14.45
C PRO A 543 -8.57 36.89 14.72
N GLN A 544 -7.93 37.02 15.88
CA GLN A 544 -7.12 38.16 16.26
C GLN A 544 -5.64 37.77 16.24
N LEU A 545 -4.80 38.61 15.63
CA LEU A 545 -3.36 38.38 15.59
C LEU A 545 -2.79 38.50 17.00
N VAL A 546 -2.04 37.49 17.43
CA VAL A 546 -1.38 37.47 18.75
C VAL A 546 0.12 37.58 18.62
N ASN A 547 0.72 36.94 17.60
CA ASN A 547 2.15 36.99 17.38
C ASN A 547 2.46 36.80 15.88
N GLU A 548 3.44 37.54 15.36
CA GLU A 548 3.88 37.38 13.97
C GLU A 548 4.73 36.12 13.76
N ASP A 549 5.54 35.74 14.76
CA ASP A 549 6.58 34.71 14.67
C ASP A 549 6.30 33.49 15.57
N GLY A 550 5.07 33.35 16.04
CA GLY A 550 4.68 32.30 16.99
C GLY A 550 5.23 32.52 18.40
N PHE A 551 4.94 31.58 19.30
CA PHE A 551 5.32 31.69 20.70
C PHE A 551 6.76 31.22 20.94
N TYR A 552 7.36 31.73 22.01
CA TYR A 552 8.63 31.26 22.51
C TYR A 552 8.45 30.02 23.39
N LEU A 553 9.49 29.20 23.42
CA LEU A 553 9.71 28.18 24.46
C LEU A 553 10.68 28.77 25.49
N GLY A 554 10.13 29.28 26.58
CA GLY A 554 10.88 30.01 27.61
C GLY A 554 11.08 29.22 28.91
N LYS A 555 11.97 29.77 29.75
CA LYS A 555 12.20 29.32 31.13
C LYS A 555 11.12 29.89 32.05
N TYR A 556 10.81 29.18 33.13
CA TYR A 556 9.90 29.66 34.18
C TYR A 556 10.35 29.20 35.57
N THR A 557 9.87 29.88 36.60
CA THR A 557 10.19 29.54 37.99
C THR A 557 8.96 29.00 38.70
N ARG A 558 9.12 27.90 39.45
CA ARG A 558 8.08 27.30 40.30
C ARG A 558 8.68 26.90 41.63
N ASN A 559 8.08 27.40 42.73
CA ASN A 559 8.54 27.13 44.10
C ASN A 559 10.06 27.38 44.29
N GLY A 560 10.60 28.42 43.64
CA GLY A 560 12.03 28.76 43.69
C GLY A 560 12.94 27.95 42.76
N ASN A 561 12.44 26.91 42.09
CA ASN A 561 13.21 26.11 41.13
C ASN A 561 12.92 26.56 39.69
N HIS A 562 13.94 26.52 38.84
CA HIS A 562 13.84 26.88 37.42
C HIS A 562 13.53 25.66 36.55
N TYR A 563 12.67 25.86 35.56
CA TYR A 563 12.23 24.85 34.61
C TYR A 563 12.22 25.43 33.19
N VAL A 564 12.16 24.55 32.19
CA VAL A 564 12.13 24.88 30.76
C VAL A 564 10.84 24.33 30.13
N GLY A 565 10.45 24.86 28.97
CA GLY A 565 9.28 24.37 28.22
C GLY A 565 7.97 25.10 28.52
N ALA A 566 8.02 26.32 29.03
CA ALA A 566 6.83 27.18 29.08
C ALA A 566 6.57 27.83 27.72
N ILE A 567 5.31 27.85 27.28
CA ILE A 567 4.89 28.52 26.05
C ILE A 567 4.42 29.93 26.41
N CYS A 568 5.13 30.95 25.92
CA CYS A 568 4.89 32.34 26.27
C CYS A 568 5.09 33.27 25.06
N GLN A 569 4.47 34.44 25.10
CA GLN A 569 4.54 35.45 24.03
C GLN A 569 5.86 36.20 24.02
N GLU A 570 6.42 36.43 25.21
CA GLU A 570 7.64 37.22 25.38
C GLU A 570 8.61 36.54 26.33
N ILE A 571 9.90 36.74 26.04
CA ILE A 571 11.01 36.33 26.89
C ILE A 571 11.90 37.52 27.23
N VAL A 572 12.53 37.47 28.39
CA VAL A 572 13.56 38.41 28.86
C VAL A 572 14.88 37.69 29.08
N ASN A 573 15.97 38.46 29.04
CA ASN A 573 17.34 37.97 29.13
C ASN A 573 17.63 36.86 28.11
N PRO A 574 17.49 37.13 26.79
CA PRO A 574 17.82 36.16 25.76
C PRO A 574 19.30 35.78 25.85
N GLN A 575 19.59 34.53 26.17
CA GLN A 575 20.93 33.97 26.20
C GLN A 575 21.22 33.30 24.85
N ALA A 576 22.37 33.62 24.26
CA ALA A 576 22.85 32.96 23.05
C ALA A 576 23.22 31.50 23.35
N MET A 577 22.71 30.54 22.57
CA MET A 577 23.15 29.14 22.58
C MET A 577 24.28 28.99 21.58
N THR A 578 25.45 28.57 22.05
CA THR A 578 26.65 28.36 21.22
C THR A 578 26.71 26.92 20.75
N ASN A 579 27.00 26.65 19.48
CA ASN A 579 27.39 25.30 19.09
C ASN A 579 28.82 24.96 19.57
N SER A 580 29.20 23.67 19.56
CA SER A 580 30.57 23.23 19.91
C SER A 580 31.66 23.75 18.97
N SER A 581 31.28 24.40 17.86
CA SER A 581 32.19 25.01 16.90
C SER A 581 32.58 26.45 17.26
N LEU A 582 32.09 26.98 18.39
CA LEU A 582 32.32 28.37 18.84
C LEU A 582 31.87 29.43 17.81
N ILE A 583 30.98 29.05 16.89
CA ILE A 583 30.38 30.00 15.94
C ILE A 583 29.12 30.53 16.60
N GLU A 584 29.13 31.82 16.97
CA GLU A 584 27.96 32.56 17.47
C GLU A 584 26.88 32.66 16.37
N ASN A 585 26.14 31.58 16.15
CA ASN A 585 24.88 31.66 15.43
C ASN A 585 23.82 32.04 16.46
N GLY A 586 23.17 33.20 16.30
CA GLY A 586 22.24 33.82 17.25
C GLY A 586 20.99 33.01 17.64
N HIS A 587 21.18 31.86 18.29
CA HIS A 587 20.14 31.05 18.89
C HIS A 587 19.83 31.61 20.28
N TYR A 588 18.61 32.06 20.58
CA TYR A 588 18.30 32.69 21.87
C TYR A 588 17.24 31.92 22.67
N SER A 589 17.47 31.70 23.98
CA SER A 589 16.44 31.31 24.96
C SER A 589 16.48 32.22 26.17
N GLY A 590 15.32 32.54 26.74
CA GLY A 590 15.18 33.45 27.88
C GLY A 590 14.09 33.01 28.85
N TYR A 591 13.94 33.76 29.93
CA TYR A 591 12.83 33.57 30.89
C TYR A 591 11.56 34.15 30.30
N CYS A 592 10.44 33.43 30.39
CA CYS A 592 9.15 34.00 30.04
C CYS A 592 8.92 35.27 30.88
N SER A 593 8.52 36.35 30.22
CA SER A 593 8.08 37.59 30.87
C SER A 593 6.56 37.78 30.80
N SER A 594 5.92 37.17 29.80
CA SER A 594 4.46 37.12 29.68
C SER A 594 3.87 35.90 30.38
N ASP A 595 2.56 35.91 30.64
CA ASP A 595 1.84 34.76 31.16
C ASP A 595 2.10 33.47 30.35
N ILE A 596 2.13 32.35 31.07
CA ILE A 596 2.36 31.02 30.52
C ILE A 596 1.03 30.46 30.04
N ILE A 597 0.94 30.29 28.72
CA ILE A 597 -0.27 29.91 28.02
C ILE A 597 -0.43 28.38 27.98
N GLY A 598 0.68 27.67 28.02
CA GLY A 598 0.76 26.21 28.07
C GLY A 598 2.12 25.74 28.59
N TYR A 599 2.17 24.49 29.04
CA TYR A 599 3.38 23.86 29.58
C TYR A 599 3.79 22.63 28.80
N LEU A 600 5.11 22.46 28.70
CA LEU A 600 5.79 21.24 28.30
C LEU A 600 6.70 20.81 29.47
N PRO A 601 6.12 20.42 30.62
CA PRO A 601 6.83 20.41 31.91
C PRO A 601 7.91 19.32 32.03
N ARG A 602 8.00 18.44 31.03
CA ARG A 602 8.82 17.21 31.03
C ARG A 602 9.56 17.01 29.73
N VAL A 603 9.68 18.07 28.93
CA VAL A 603 10.49 18.07 27.72
C VAL A 603 11.52 19.16 27.84
N SER A 604 12.77 18.75 27.71
CA SER A 604 13.77 19.68 27.28
C SER A 604 13.98 19.57 25.79
N MET A 605 13.91 20.71 25.15
CA MET A 605 14.34 20.88 23.77
C MET A 605 15.67 21.60 23.79
N ASP A 606 16.73 20.89 23.40
CA ASP A 606 18.02 21.50 23.12
C ASP A 606 18.07 21.91 21.64
N PHE A 607 18.72 23.04 21.39
CA PHE A 607 18.88 23.65 20.08
C PHE A 607 20.36 24.04 19.95
N ASN A 608 21.21 23.06 19.65
CA ASN A 608 22.65 23.23 19.49
C ASN A 608 23.38 23.77 20.74
N GLY A 609 23.87 22.86 21.59
CA GLY A 609 25.18 23.04 22.22
C GLY A 609 25.22 23.81 23.54
N LEU A 610 24.31 23.55 24.47
CA LEU A 610 24.52 24.01 25.84
C LEU A 610 25.88 23.50 26.36
N SER A 611 26.66 24.36 27.03
CA SER A 611 27.95 24.00 27.63
C SER A 611 27.84 24.06 29.16
N GLY A 612 28.48 23.10 29.86
CA GLY A 612 28.58 23.11 31.32
C GLY A 612 27.25 22.97 32.08
N ASP A 613 27.14 23.63 33.23
CA ASP A 613 26.01 23.53 34.17
C ASP A 613 24.65 23.94 33.58
N GLU A 614 24.63 24.65 32.45
CA GLU A 614 23.41 25.00 31.75
C GLU A 614 22.71 23.77 31.13
N ARG A 615 23.45 22.70 30.75
CA ARG A 615 22.85 21.41 30.33
C ARG A 615 21.93 20.82 31.41
N ARG A 616 22.34 20.94 32.69
CA ARG A 616 21.60 20.40 33.83
C ARG A 616 20.31 21.17 34.12
N VAL A 617 20.27 22.47 33.83
CA VAL A 617 19.06 23.31 33.97
C VAL A 617 17.98 22.91 32.96
N PHE A 618 18.40 22.39 31.82
CA PHE A 618 17.53 21.75 30.82
C PHE A 618 17.32 20.26 31.12
N GLY A 619 17.82 19.71 32.24
CA GLY A 619 17.63 18.30 32.59
C GLY A 619 18.43 17.30 31.73
N TRP A 620 19.55 17.72 31.13
CA TRP A 620 20.46 16.86 30.36
C TRP A 620 21.75 16.55 31.15
N PRO A 621 21.99 15.29 31.55
CA PRO A 621 23.32 14.79 31.90
C PRO A 621 24.29 14.76 30.70
N ASP A 622 25.59 14.66 30.99
CA ASP A 622 26.73 14.70 30.04
C ASP A 622 26.84 13.47 29.10
N ASP A 623 25.80 12.66 28.98
CA ASP A 623 25.89 11.28 28.48
C ASP A 623 26.11 11.17 26.95
N TYR A 624 25.99 12.27 26.19
CA TYR A 624 26.17 12.28 24.73
C TYR A 624 26.63 13.66 24.22
N ASP A 625 27.52 13.65 23.22
CA ASP A 625 28.01 14.85 22.54
C ASP A 625 27.02 15.30 21.44
N PHE A 626 25.89 15.88 21.87
CA PHE A 626 24.80 16.31 20.98
C PHE A 626 25.09 17.67 20.34
N THR A 627 25.90 17.66 19.28
CA THR A 627 26.37 18.88 18.60
C THR A 627 25.94 18.99 17.14
N LEU A 628 24.97 18.17 16.72
CA LEU A 628 24.51 18.17 15.32
C LEU A 628 23.66 19.42 15.01
N PRO A 629 24.05 20.25 14.03
CA PRO A 629 23.24 21.39 13.58
C PRO A 629 21.87 20.91 13.08
N ASP A 630 20.87 21.80 13.11
CA ASP A 630 19.53 21.53 12.55
C ASP A 630 18.76 20.35 13.14
N THR A 631 19.06 20.02 14.39
CA THR A 631 18.38 18.95 15.15
C THR A 631 17.53 19.50 16.30
N PHE A 632 16.30 19.02 16.41
CA PHE A 632 15.41 19.16 17.54
C PHE A 632 15.57 17.95 18.46
N TYR A 633 15.77 18.20 19.74
CA TYR A 633 15.87 17.14 20.74
C TYR A 633 14.62 17.14 21.62
N ILE A 634 14.05 15.97 21.89
CA ILE A 634 12.94 15.81 22.82
C ILE A 634 13.26 14.68 23.76
N ARG A 635 13.18 14.95 25.05
CA ARG A 635 13.48 13.99 26.10
C ARG A 635 12.33 13.90 27.09
N SER A 636 11.94 12.68 27.49
CA SER A 636 11.03 12.49 28.63
C SER A 636 11.81 12.50 29.95
N THR A 637 11.26 13.08 31.02
CA THR A 637 11.84 12.99 32.38
C THR A 637 11.33 11.77 33.15
N LYS A 638 11.96 11.45 34.29
CA LYS A 638 11.43 10.53 35.33
C LYS A 638 9.93 10.74 35.51
N GLU A 639 9.19 9.63 35.57
CA GLU A 639 7.73 9.55 35.82
C GLU A 639 6.78 9.96 34.68
N SER A 640 7.27 10.09 33.44
CA SER A 640 6.44 10.32 32.23
C SER A 640 5.69 9.06 31.81
N ASN A 641 4.69 8.61 32.56
CA ASN A 641 3.90 7.43 32.18
C ASN A 641 2.72 7.80 31.26
N MET A 642 1.95 6.81 30.82
CA MET A 642 0.86 7.06 29.89
C MET A 642 -0.29 7.88 30.49
N GLU A 643 -0.49 7.90 31.81
CA GLU A 643 -1.45 8.79 32.49
C GLU A 643 -0.96 10.23 32.55
N ASN A 644 0.35 10.42 32.41
CA ASN A 644 1.04 11.66 32.59
C ASN A 644 2.24 11.81 31.62
N PRO A 645 1.95 11.92 30.30
CA PRO A 645 2.95 11.81 29.25
C PRO A 645 3.90 13.01 29.24
N ALA A 646 5.05 12.82 28.58
CA ALA A 646 6.06 13.87 28.49
C ALA A 646 5.57 15.12 27.75
N PHE A 647 4.64 14.95 26.79
CA PHE A 647 4.10 16.03 25.97
C PHE A 647 2.56 15.99 25.97
N ALA A 648 1.92 17.16 25.83
CA ALA A 648 0.47 17.25 25.69
C ALA A 648 -0.02 16.42 24.49
N PRO A 649 -1.09 15.62 24.58
CA PRO A 649 -1.56 14.83 23.45
C PRO A 649 -1.79 15.68 22.20
N GLY A 650 -1.35 15.21 21.03
CA GLY A 650 -1.48 15.97 19.79
C GLY A 650 -0.50 15.58 18.70
N ILE A 651 -0.65 16.25 17.55
CA ILE A 651 0.24 16.12 16.40
C ILE A 651 1.31 17.21 16.47
N LEU A 652 2.58 16.83 16.42
CA LEU A 652 3.73 17.72 16.51
C LEU A 652 4.50 17.70 15.18
N TYR A 653 4.83 18.89 14.67
CA TYR A 653 5.56 19.08 13.42
C TYR A 653 6.91 19.75 13.65
N PHE A 654 7.96 19.27 13.01
CA PHE A 654 9.32 19.81 13.08
C PHE A 654 9.88 20.10 11.69
N GLU A 655 10.37 21.32 11.46
CA GLU A 655 11.03 21.72 10.19
C GLU A 655 12.42 21.09 9.98
N GLY A 656 12.97 20.39 10.97
CA GLY A 656 14.33 19.82 10.94
C GLY A 656 14.38 18.35 11.33
N LYS A 657 15.59 17.87 11.66
CA LYS A 657 15.79 16.53 12.24
C LYS A 657 15.20 16.50 13.66
N LEU A 658 14.64 15.36 14.07
CA LEU A 658 14.11 15.14 15.41
C LEU A 658 14.80 13.94 16.07
N ILE A 659 15.26 14.10 17.30
CA ILE A 659 15.75 13.01 18.15
C ILE A 659 14.82 12.89 19.35
N ILE A 660 14.28 11.69 19.57
CA ILE A 660 13.36 11.37 20.66
C ILE A 660 14.09 10.45 21.65
N SER A 661 14.12 10.87 22.91
CA SER A 661 14.81 10.19 24.00
C SER A 661 13.89 9.88 25.18
N GLY A 662 14.12 8.73 25.80
CA GLY A 662 13.58 8.44 27.13
C GLY A 662 14.37 9.10 28.27
N ASP A 663 14.02 8.75 29.51
CA ASP A 663 14.64 9.23 30.75
C ASP A 663 16.07 8.69 30.96
N GLU A 664 16.87 9.34 31.82
CA GLU A 664 18.31 9.11 32.06
C GLU A 664 18.72 7.73 32.59
N ASN A 665 17.80 6.78 32.76
CA ASN A 665 18.09 5.49 33.37
C ASN A 665 18.14 4.35 32.33
N ILE A 666 19.33 3.78 32.13
CA ILE A 666 19.70 2.77 31.11
C ILE A 666 18.96 1.43 31.25
N ASN A 667 18.20 1.23 32.32
CA ASN A 667 17.41 0.01 32.53
C ASN A 667 16.24 -0.01 31.52
N ALA A 668 16.45 -0.76 30.43
CA ALA A 668 15.71 -0.97 29.17
C ALA A 668 14.19 -1.23 29.22
N ASP A 669 13.49 -0.98 30.32
CA ASP A 669 12.09 -1.36 30.52
C ASP A 669 11.31 -0.38 31.40
N SER A 670 11.73 0.89 31.45
CA SER A 670 10.97 1.86 32.21
C SER A 670 9.61 2.12 31.56
N THR A 671 8.51 1.93 32.28
CA THR A 671 7.14 2.34 31.88
C THR A 671 6.92 3.84 32.04
N THR A 672 7.97 4.57 32.45
CA THR A 672 7.91 5.98 32.82
C THR A 672 8.42 6.93 31.74
N THR A 673 8.48 6.48 30.48
CA THR A 673 9.00 7.24 29.31
C THR A 673 8.01 7.27 28.13
N ALA A 674 6.79 7.74 28.34
CA ALA A 674 5.69 7.74 27.39
C ALA A 674 5.44 9.11 26.73
N PHE A 675 5.32 9.09 25.41
CA PHE A 675 4.80 10.14 24.54
C PHE A 675 3.46 9.70 23.97
N THR A 676 2.49 10.59 23.88
CA THR A 676 1.13 10.30 23.37
C THR A 676 0.85 11.18 22.15
N ASN A 677 1.75 11.11 21.18
CA ASN A 677 1.89 12.09 20.11
C ASN A 677 2.20 11.44 18.77
N THR A 678 1.76 12.13 17.73
CA THR A 678 2.25 11.92 16.37
C THR A 678 3.40 12.87 16.13
N PHE A 679 4.57 12.36 15.75
CA PHE A 679 5.74 13.17 15.41
C PHE A 679 5.93 13.21 13.90
N LEU A 680 5.91 14.42 13.33
CA LEU A 680 6.16 14.70 11.92
C LEU A 680 7.45 15.50 11.79
N ALA A 681 8.41 15.05 10.99
CA ALA A 681 9.66 15.78 10.77
C ALA A 681 10.02 15.90 9.29
N GLU A 682 10.44 17.10 8.86
CA GLU A 682 11.00 17.27 7.52
C GLU A 682 12.38 16.59 7.38
N GLY A 683 13.14 16.50 8.46
CA GLY A 683 14.39 15.77 8.54
C GLY A 683 14.20 14.33 9.04
N ASP A 684 15.30 13.70 9.46
CA ASP A 684 15.28 12.35 10.04
C ASP A 684 14.54 12.35 11.39
N ILE A 685 13.93 11.23 11.75
CA ILE A 685 13.45 10.97 13.11
C ILE A 685 14.29 9.84 13.70
N ASP A 686 15.03 10.11 14.77
CA ASP A 686 15.75 9.10 15.51
C ASP A 686 15.09 8.87 16.88
N ALA A 687 14.31 7.80 17.02
CA ALA A 687 13.79 7.30 18.28
C ALA A 687 14.75 6.25 18.86
N ILE A 688 16.00 6.65 19.10
CA ILE A 688 17.10 5.71 19.41
C ILE A 688 17.68 5.83 20.82
N ALA A 689 17.51 6.98 21.47
CA ALA A 689 18.16 7.28 22.74
C ALA A 689 17.29 6.87 23.94
N MET A 690 17.85 6.11 24.90
CA MET A 690 17.24 5.88 26.22
C MET A 690 15.77 5.38 26.24
N SER A 691 15.33 4.62 25.23
CA SER A 691 14.08 3.83 25.30
C SER A 691 12.76 4.62 25.34
N PRO A 692 12.44 5.48 24.35
CA PRO A 692 11.16 6.19 24.34
C PRO A 692 10.02 5.22 24.01
N ARG A 693 8.87 5.41 24.67
CA ARG A 693 7.60 4.77 24.30
C ARG A 693 6.70 5.82 23.65
N VAL A 694 6.38 5.64 22.37
CA VAL A 694 5.57 6.58 21.60
C VAL A 694 4.25 5.91 21.25
N TYR A 695 3.14 6.53 21.66
CA TYR A 695 1.79 6.14 21.31
C TYR A 695 1.20 7.20 20.38
N SER A 696 0.74 6.80 19.19
CA SER A 696 -0.09 7.70 18.39
C SER A 696 -1.33 8.11 19.19
N PRO A 697 -1.91 9.30 18.96
CA PRO A 697 -3.01 9.81 19.78
C PRO A 697 -4.16 8.83 19.96
N TYR A 698 -4.58 8.13 18.89
CA TYR A 698 -5.70 7.19 18.96
C TYR A 698 -5.33 5.82 19.52
N ASN A 699 -4.03 5.47 19.55
CA ASN A 699 -3.57 4.18 20.07
C ASN A 699 -3.26 4.20 21.57
N VAL A 700 -3.53 5.32 22.26
CA VAL A 700 -3.30 5.42 23.71
C VAL A 700 -4.26 4.53 24.51
N THR A 701 -5.43 4.20 23.94
CA THR A 701 -6.40 3.26 24.53
C THR A 701 -5.91 1.82 24.56
N ARG A 702 -4.88 1.45 23.78
CA ARG A 702 -4.33 0.08 23.76
C ARG A 702 -3.74 -0.37 25.10
N SER A 703 -3.43 0.56 26.00
CA SER A 703 -2.87 0.28 27.33
C SER A 703 -3.57 1.01 28.48
N GLY A 704 -4.70 1.69 28.23
CA GLY A 704 -5.34 2.62 29.18
C GLY A 704 -6.79 2.97 28.85
N SER A 705 -7.41 3.88 29.61
CA SER A 705 -8.84 4.21 29.47
C SER A 705 -9.15 5.16 28.29
N GLU A 706 -10.43 5.20 27.88
CA GLU A 706 -10.94 5.87 26.66
C GLU A 706 -10.74 7.40 26.57
N SER A 707 -10.29 8.08 27.63
CA SER A 707 -10.39 9.55 27.77
C SER A 707 -9.09 10.34 27.62
N ILE A 708 -8.00 9.70 27.18
CA ILE A 708 -6.64 10.22 27.38
C ILE A 708 -6.32 11.50 26.57
N ILE A 709 -6.94 11.73 25.42
CA ILE A 709 -6.64 12.91 24.60
C ILE A 709 -7.34 14.18 25.12
N CYS A 710 -8.53 14.05 25.73
CA CYS A 710 -9.55 15.09 25.75
C CYS A 710 -9.49 16.11 26.89
N SER A 711 -8.32 16.68 27.16
CA SER A 711 -8.05 17.65 28.24
C SER A 711 -7.61 17.00 29.55
N ARG A 712 -6.32 16.72 29.63
CA ARG A 712 -5.66 16.20 30.84
C ARG A 712 -5.24 17.33 31.78
N ASP A 713 -5.31 17.02 33.07
CA ASP A 713 -4.74 17.88 34.10
C ASP A 713 -3.21 17.88 33.97
N LEU A 714 -2.63 19.06 34.12
CA LEU A 714 -1.20 19.19 34.30
C LEU A 714 -0.79 18.49 35.61
N THR A 715 0.45 18.03 35.64
CA THR A 715 1.06 17.47 36.86
C THR A 715 2.47 18.03 37.04
N SER A 716 3.02 17.92 38.25
CA SER A 716 4.43 18.21 38.50
C SER A 716 5.36 17.16 37.89
N VAL A 717 6.65 17.45 37.86
CA VAL A 717 7.70 16.46 37.56
C VAL A 717 7.66 15.24 38.48
N ASN A 718 7.15 15.38 39.70
CA ASN A 718 6.97 14.31 40.69
C ASN A 718 5.55 13.70 40.67
N ASN A 719 4.87 13.75 39.51
CA ASN A 719 3.55 13.17 39.26
C ASN A 719 2.39 13.68 40.16
N ASN A 720 2.58 14.80 40.87
CA ASN A 720 1.50 15.40 41.67
C ASN A 720 0.60 16.23 40.76
N LYS A 721 -0.68 15.87 40.67
CA LYS A 721 -1.70 16.68 39.97
C LYS A 721 -1.74 18.08 40.54
N PHE A 722 -1.85 19.08 39.68
CA PHE A 722 -2.16 20.42 40.15
C PHE A 722 -3.59 20.48 40.69
N SER A 723 -3.83 21.40 41.63
CA SER A 723 -5.18 21.66 42.13
C SER A 723 -6.07 22.22 41.02
N VAL A 724 -7.35 22.49 41.31
CA VAL A 724 -8.29 23.11 40.35
C VAL A 724 -7.80 24.51 39.89
N ALA A 725 -6.89 25.14 40.62
CA ALA A 725 -6.29 26.41 40.24
C ALA A 725 -4.99 26.21 39.44
N PRO A 726 -4.64 27.13 38.52
CA PRO A 726 -3.36 27.12 37.82
C PRO A 726 -2.17 27.06 38.79
N PRO A 727 -1.06 26.42 38.40
CA PRO A 727 0.12 26.35 39.24
C PRO A 727 0.71 27.73 39.54
N ILE A 728 1.20 27.89 40.77
CA ILE A 728 1.91 29.10 41.20
C ILE A 728 3.30 29.09 40.55
N THR A 729 3.45 29.91 39.52
CA THR A 729 4.69 30.08 38.75
C THR A 729 4.98 31.56 38.53
N GLN A 730 6.22 31.84 38.17
CA GLN A 730 6.64 33.15 37.68
C GLN A 730 7.22 32.98 36.28
N PRO A 731 6.60 33.60 35.25
CA PRO A 731 5.32 34.34 35.26
C PRO A 731 4.09 33.43 35.48
N GLN A 732 2.90 34.03 35.67
CA GLN A 732 1.69 33.30 36.06
C GLN A 732 1.23 32.33 34.96
N THR A 733 0.66 31.20 35.35
CA THR A 733 0.03 30.26 34.41
C THR A 733 -1.45 30.55 34.23
N LEU A 734 -1.94 30.46 32.99
CA LEU A 734 -3.35 30.68 32.66
C LEU A 734 -4.27 29.46 32.86
N SER A 735 -3.76 28.22 32.83
CA SER A 735 -4.56 27.01 33.02
C SER A 735 -3.80 25.92 33.77
N ASN A 736 -4.51 25.12 34.57
CA ASN A 736 -4.01 23.88 35.17
C ASN A 736 -4.21 22.65 34.27
N LYS A 737 -4.77 22.82 33.06
CA LYS A 737 -4.93 21.76 32.07
C LYS A 737 -4.01 21.98 30.87
N PHE A 738 -3.66 20.89 30.20
CA PHE A 738 -3.00 21.00 28.90
C PHE A 738 -3.91 21.70 27.89
N LEU A 739 -3.30 22.33 26.89
CA LEU A 739 -4.06 22.83 25.75
C LEU A 739 -4.74 21.67 25.03
N THR A 740 -6.06 21.76 24.85
CA THR A 740 -6.91 20.69 24.33
C THR A 740 -6.92 20.71 22.79
N PRO A 741 -6.50 19.64 22.09
CA PRO A 741 -6.56 19.58 20.63
C PRO A 741 -7.99 19.36 20.13
N ILE A 742 -8.66 20.43 19.70
CA ILE A 742 -10.10 20.37 19.35
C ILE A 742 -10.42 19.44 18.17
N ASN A 743 -9.43 19.14 17.32
CA ASN A 743 -9.58 18.23 16.18
C ASN A 743 -9.46 16.74 16.55
N LEU A 744 -8.78 16.43 17.65
CA LEU A 744 -8.56 15.07 18.15
C LEU A 744 -9.49 14.72 19.33
N CYS A 745 -10.01 15.73 20.03
CA CYS A 745 -10.86 15.54 21.20
C CYS A 745 -12.33 15.31 20.84
N LYS A 746 -12.72 14.05 20.64
CA LYS A 746 -14.10 13.60 20.40
C LYS A 746 -14.51 12.52 21.39
N ASN A 747 -15.82 12.23 21.54
CA ASN A 747 -16.27 11.18 22.47
C ASN A 747 -15.88 9.76 21.98
N SER A 748 -15.94 8.74 22.84
CA SER A 748 -15.49 7.36 22.51
C SER A 748 -16.22 6.71 21.34
N SER A 749 -17.46 7.12 21.04
CA SER A 749 -18.19 6.73 19.84
C SER A 749 -17.88 7.56 18.59
N GLU A 750 -17.24 8.72 18.73
CA GLU A 750 -16.86 9.68 17.68
C GLU A 750 -15.36 9.71 17.39
N PHE A 751 -14.55 8.98 18.15
CA PHE A 751 -13.13 8.73 17.87
C PHE A 751 -12.89 8.20 16.44
N THR A 752 -13.95 7.72 15.80
CA THR A 752 -14.04 7.23 14.41
C THR A 752 -14.24 8.31 13.35
N ARG A 753 -14.32 9.62 13.66
CA ARG A 753 -14.21 10.63 12.60
C ARG A 753 -12.75 10.73 12.17
N ASN A 754 -12.38 9.84 11.26
CA ASN A 754 -11.08 9.81 10.64
C ASN A 754 -10.78 11.21 10.06
N MET A 755 -9.63 11.79 10.43
CA MET A 755 -9.24 13.15 10.00
C MET A 755 -9.03 13.24 8.48
N ASN A 756 -8.98 12.11 7.81
CA ASN A 756 -8.97 12.01 6.37
C ASN A 756 -10.36 12.09 5.73
N LEU A 757 -11.47 12.17 6.48
CA LEU A 757 -12.82 12.29 5.90
C LEU A 757 -13.31 13.74 5.91
N ASP A 758 -14.09 14.11 4.90
CA ASP A 758 -14.85 15.35 4.83
C ASP A 758 -16.17 15.28 5.62
N GLU A 759 -16.94 16.37 5.58
CA GLU A 759 -18.22 16.46 6.31
C GLU A 759 -19.28 15.47 5.83
N ASN A 760 -19.13 14.96 4.59
CA ASN A 760 -20.01 13.99 3.96
C ASN A 760 -19.49 12.54 4.11
N GLY A 761 -18.40 12.33 4.86
CA GLY A 761 -17.80 11.02 5.05
C GLY A 761 -16.97 10.51 3.86
N LYS A 762 -16.61 11.37 2.89
CA LYS A 762 -15.72 11.01 1.78
C LYS A 762 -14.26 11.25 2.13
N ILE A 763 -13.37 10.43 1.57
CA ILE A 763 -11.92 10.58 1.72
C ILE A 763 -11.47 11.93 1.12
N LYS A 764 -10.89 12.78 1.96
CA LYS A 764 -10.17 13.99 1.59
C LYS A 764 -8.94 13.60 0.79
N LEU A 765 -8.70 14.36 -0.27
CA LEU A 765 -7.50 14.23 -1.09
C LEU A 765 -6.54 15.38 -0.77
N ILE A 766 -5.25 15.11 -0.85
CA ILE A 766 -4.17 16.11 -0.80
C ILE A 766 -3.32 15.98 -2.05
N TYR A 767 -2.70 17.07 -2.49
CA TYR A 767 -1.77 17.06 -3.61
C TYR A 767 -0.35 16.83 -3.10
N ILE A 768 0.28 15.74 -3.56
CA ILE A 768 1.69 15.43 -3.29
C ILE A 768 2.38 15.15 -4.62
N ASP A 769 3.45 15.92 -4.91
CA ASP A 769 4.28 15.77 -6.11
C ASP A 769 3.45 15.80 -7.42
N GLY A 770 2.43 16.68 -7.47
CA GLY A 770 1.57 16.86 -8.65
C GLY A 770 0.37 15.92 -8.75
N GLU A 771 0.22 14.96 -7.84
CA GLU A 771 -0.88 13.98 -7.87
C GLU A 771 -1.79 14.07 -6.64
N GLN A 772 -3.07 13.75 -6.84
CA GLN A 772 -4.03 13.64 -5.75
C GLN A 772 -3.92 12.29 -5.06
N VAL A 773 -3.73 12.31 -3.74
CA VAL A 773 -3.67 11.11 -2.91
C VAL A 773 -4.63 11.18 -1.72
N PRO A 774 -5.14 10.04 -1.24
CA PRO A 774 -5.87 9.96 0.02
C PRO A 774 -5.09 10.62 1.17
N LYS A 775 -5.77 11.49 1.92
CA LYS A 775 -5.21 12.05 3.14
C LYS A 775 -5.05 10.94 4.19
N LEU A 776 -4.03 11.05 5.03
CA LEU A 776 -3.78 10.11 6.13
C LEU A 776 -4.51 10.54 7.42
N ASP A 777 -4.93 9.55 8.22
CA ASP A 777 -5.39 9.81 9.59
C ASP A 777 -4.19 9.94 10.52
N LEU A 778 -3.75 11.17 10.75
CA LEU A 778 -2.59 11.42 11.60
C LEU A 778 -2.78 10.89 13.03
N GLY A 779 -4.01 10.65 13.51
CA GLY A 779 -4.26 10.09 14.85
C GLY A 779 -3.75 8.66 15.03
N LEU A 780 -3.57 7.91 13.94
CA LEU A 780 -3.05 6.53 13.93
C LEU A 780 -1.56 6.47 13.57
N VAL A 781 -0.97 7.59 13.13
CA VAL A 781 0.45 7.70 12.82
C VAL A 781 1.22 8.03 14.09
N ALA A 782 2.27 7.27 14.40
CA ALA A 782 3.19 7.59 15.49
C ALA A 782 4.35 8.45 14.99
N LEU A 783 5.00 8.02 13.91
CA LEU A 783 6.20 8.69 13.35
C LEU A 783 6.04 8.87 11.84
N MET A 784 6.30 10.09 11.34
CA MET A 784 6.34 10.38 9.91
C MET A 784 7.53 11.27 9.56
N SER A 785 8.38 10.84 8.62
CA SER A 785 9.55 11.60 8.16
C SER A 785 9.57 11.78 6.65
N ASN A 786 10.04 12.95 6.19
CA ASN A 786 10.40 13.18 4.78
C ASN A 786 11.76 12.57 4.39
N ARG A 787 12.47 11.96 5.34
CA ARG A 787 13.74 11.27 5.14
C ARG A 787 13.65 9.89 5.79
N VAL A 788 14.35 9.69 6.89
CA VAL A 788 14.57 8.38 7.52
C VAL A 788 13.90 8.34 8.88
N VAL A 789 13.32 7.20 9.25
CA VAL A 789 12.91 6.93 10.63
C VAL A 789 13.79 5.82 11.20
N ARG A 790 14.55 6.13 12.25
CA ARG A 790 15.39 5.17 12.99
C ARG A 790 14.78 4.85 14.33
N ILE A 791 14.59 3.57 14.59
CA ILE A 791 13.98 3.04 15.81
C ILE A 791 15.02 2.21 16.52
N GLY A 792 15.42 2.71 17.68
CA GLY A 792 16.52 2.13 18.41
C GLY A 792 16.11 0.99 19.31
N ALA A 793 17.15 0.57 20.01
CA ALA A 793 17.29 -0.65 20.74
C ALA A 793 16.35 -0.94 21.91
N CYS A 794 15.54 0.04 22.31
CA CYS A 794 14.58 -0.06 23.40
C CYS A 794 13.28 0.70 23.09
N ALA A 795 13.14 1.23 21.88
CA ALA A 795 12.01 2.07 21.55
C ALA A 795 10.75 1.22 21.33
N GLN A 796 9.62 1.72 21.86
CA GLN A 796 8.31 1.11 21.65
C GLN A 796 7.42 2.10 20.93
N ILE A 797 7.01 1.75 19.72
CA ILE A 797 6.20 2.61 18.87
C ILE A 797 4.85 1.94 18.68
N TYR A 798 3.77 2.61 19.09
CA TYR A 798 2.39 2.15 18.96
C TYR A 798 1.64 3.07 18.00
N GLY A 799 1.55 2.66 16.73
CA GLY A 799 1.04 3.46 15.63
C GLY A 799 1.91 3.33 14.39
N ASP A 800 1.42 3.86 13.29
CA ASP A 800 2.06 3.68 11.99
C ASP A 800 3.38 4.46 11.90
N VAL A 801 4.37 3.85 11.25
CA VAL A 801 5.70 4.42 11.02
C VAL A 801 5.87 4.63 9.52
N LEU A 802 5.99 5.89 9.12
CA LEU A 802 5.95 6.31 7.72
C LEU A 802 7.21 7.10 7.37
N ALA A 803 7.95 6.68 6.35
CA ALA A 803 9.14 7.39 5.88
C ALA A 803 9.11 7.62 4.37
N ARG A 804 9.41 8.84 3.91
CA ARG A 804 9.57 9.09 2.47
C ARG A 804 10.82 8.39 1.90
N SER A 805 11.85 8.15 2.72
CA SER A 805 13.05 7.41 2.33
C SER A 805 13.07 5.96 2.82
N SER A 806 13.48 5.72 4.06
CA SER A 806 13.70 4.38 4.62
C SER A 806 13.33 4.31 6.10
N VAL A 807 13.08 3.09 6.58
CA VAL A 807 12.90 2.79 8.01
C VAL A 807 13.99 1.85 8.48
N GLU A 808 14.62 2.18 9.59
CA GLU A 808 15.68 1.41 10.22
C GLU A 808 15.28 1.02 11.64
N GLY A 809 15.49 -0.24 12.00
CA GLY A 809 15.29 -0.80 13.33
C GLY A 809 16.55 -1.52 13.81
N SER A 810 16.88 -1.40 15.09
CA SER A 810 17.97 -2.16 15.72
C SER A 810 17.60 -2.66 17.12
N ALA A 811 18.28 -3.70 17.61
CA ALA A 811 18.34 -4.02 19.04
C ALA A 811 19.77 -3.97 19.57
N ALA A 812 19.94 -3.20 20.64
CA ALA A 812 21.14 -3.06 21.44
C ALA A 812 20.75 -2.51 22.82
N CYS A 813 19.94 -3.28 23.56
CA CYS A 813 19.64 -2.98 24.95
C CYS A 813 19.81 -4.24 25.78
N GLY A 814 20.61 -4.10 26.83
CA GLY A 814 20.99 -5.17 27.72
C GLY A 814 19.77 -5.90 28.30
N ILE A 815 19.81 -7.22 28.12
CA ILE A 815 19.33 -8.28 29.03
C ILE A 815 17.81 -8.39 29.28
N THR A 816 17.31 -9.57 28.94
CA THR A 816 16.12 -10.32 29.39
C THR A 816 14.74 -10.18 28.71
N ASN A 817 14.28 -9.06 28.14
CA ASN A 817 12.83 -8.92 27.89
C ASN A 817 12.27 -8.64 26.47
N ASN A 818 13.01 -8.68 25.36
CA ASN A 818 12.43 -8.60 23.98
C ASN A 818 11.36 -7.50 23.77
N LYS A 819 11.69 -6.24 24.12
CA LYS A 819 10.70 -5.15 24.22
C LYS A 819 10.70 -4.11 23.10
N ASN A 820 11.60 -4.16 22.12
CA ASN A 820 11.53 -3.26 20.94
C ASN A 820 10.38 -3.68 20.08
N ALA A 821 9.36 -2.84 19.97
CA ALA A 821 8.17 -3.18 19.25
C ALA A 821 7.68 -1.99 18.42
N ILE A 822 7.54 -2.21 17.13
CA ILE A 822 6.73 -1.35 16.26
C ILE A 822 5.38 -2.05 16.13
N VAL A 823 4.35 -1.51 16.77
CA VAL A 823 3.00 -2.03 16.78
C VAL A 823 2.12 -1.14 15.89
N GLY A 824 2.22 -1.34 14.58
CA GLY A 824 1.64 -0.46 13.57
C GLY A 824 1.98 -0.91 12.16
N GLY A 825 1.35 -0.29 11.16
CA GLY A 825 1.78 -0.36 9.79
C GLY A 825 3.14 0.31 9.61
N ILE A 826 3.97 -0.23 8.71
CA ILE A 826 5.24 0.37 8.34
C ILE A 826 5.22 0.63 6.85
N SER A 827 5.54 1.87 6.45
CA SER A 827 5.67 2.22 5.04
C SER A 827 6.90 3.07 4.74
N SER A 828 7.61 2.73 3.67
CA SER A 828 8.64 3.59 3.09
C SER A 828 8.45 3.81 1.59
N GLN A 829 8.90 4.95 1.04
CA GLN A 829 8.80 5.26 -0.40
C GLN A 829 10.13 5.19 -1.17
N GLY A 830 11.25 4.93 -0.49
CA GLY A 830 12.54 4.73 -1.15
C GLY A 830 13.01 5.93 -1.97
N ILE A 831 12.56 7.15 -1.65
CA ILE A 831 13.06 8.39 -2.26
C ILE A 831 14.38 8.73 -1.58
N ALA A 832 15.45 8.92 -2.37
CA ALA A 832 16.78 9.14 -1.82
C ALA A 832 16.78 10.34 -0.85
N PRO A 833 17.28 10.18 0.39
CA PRO A 833 17.23 11.26 1.38
C PRO A 833 18.31 12.32 1.15
N TYR A 834 19.29 12.04 0.28
CA TYR A 834 20.46 12.86 0.00
C TYR A 834 20.63 13.04 -1.50
N VAL A 835 21.18 14.19 -1.90
CA VAL A 835 21.44 14.57 -3.30
C VAL A 835 22.50 13.68 -3.99
N ASP A 836 23.19 12.82 -3.23
CA ASP A 836 24.36 12.05 -3.67
C ASP A 836 24.13 10.54 -3.88
N GLY A 837 22.91 10.12 -4.23
CA GLY A 837 22.68 8.78 -4.80
C GLY A 837 22.92 7.56 -3.89
N ILE A 838 23.25 7.74 -2.61
CA ILE A 838 23.33 6.64 -1.64
C ILE A 838 21.89 6.24 -1.25
N GLN A 839 21.37 5.18 -1.85
CA GLN A 839 20.13 4.56 -1.38
C GLN A 839 20.38 3.95 0.00
N GLN A 840 19.71 4.49 1.02
CA GLN A 840 19.62 3.84 2.31
C GLN A 840 18.66 2.64 2.22
N HIS A 841 19.06 1.54 2.85
CA HIS A 841 18.31 0.29 2.87
C HIS A 841 17.32 0.33 4.03
N ASN A 842 16.10 -0.20 3.83
CA ASN A 842 15.25 -0.55 4.96
C ASN A 842 15.94 -1.68 5.71
N THR A 843 16.30 -1.45 6.97
CA THR A 843 17.11 -2.39 7.74
C THR A 843 16.43 -2.68 9.06
N MET A 844 15.96 -3.91 9.24
CA MET A 844 15.42 -4.41 10.50
C MET A 844 16.45 -5.35 11.08
N GLY A 845 17.26 -4.83 12.00
CA GLY A 845 18.34 -5.56 12.65
C GLY A 845 17.83 -6.55 13.69
N ALA A 846 18.79 -7.28 14.27
CA ALA A 846 18.48 -8.31 15.25
C ALA A 846 17.71 -7.73 16.43
N GLY A 847 16.69 -8.45 16.91
CA GLY A 847 15.85 -8.06 18.05
C GLY A 847 14.77 -7.02 17.77
N THR A 848 14.64 -6.50 16.54
CA THR A 848 13.47 -5.70 16.13
C THR A 848 12.21 -6.58 16.14
N LYS A 849 11.17 -6.19 16.87
CA LYS A 849 9.84 -6.82 16.78
C LYS A 849 8.89 -5.91 16.00
N ILE A 850 8.31 -6.43 14.94
CA ILE A 850 7.22 -5.77 14.21
C ILE A 850 5.95 -6.52 14.57
N VAL A 851 4.95 -5.81 15.08
CA VAL A 851 3.67 -6.37 15.47
C VAL A 851 2.60 -5.74 14.59
N ILE A 852 2.01 -6.55 13.73
CA ILE A 852 0.81 -6.21 13.00
C ILE A 852 -0.31 -6.02 14.02
N PRO A 853 -0.85 -4.80 14.16
CA PRO A 853 -1.95 -4.57 15.10
C PRO A 853 -3.27 -5.08 14.55
N ASN A 854 -4.26 -5.19 15.42
CA ASN A 854 -5.65 -5.36 14.98
C ASN A 854 -6.05 -4.20 14.02
N LYS A 855 -6.85 -4.53 12.99
CA LYS A 855 -7.34 -3.60 11.95
C LYS A 855 -7.94 -2.31 12.52
N ASP A 856 -8.50 -2.38 13.73
CA ASP A 856 -9.12 -1.23 14.40
C ASP A 856 -8.14 -0.10 14.71
N TYR A 857 -6.84 -0.39 14.70
CA TYR A 857 -5.78 0.52 15.10
C TYR A 857 -4.75 0.81 14.00
N THR A 858 -5.16 0.76 12.73
CA THR A 858 -4.30 1.04 11.56
C THR A 858 -4.91 2.09 10.64
N ASN A 859 -4.08 2.88 9.95
CA ASN A 859 -4.55 3.70 8.82
C ASN A 859 -5.04 2.86 7.63
N ALA A 860 -4.76 1.55 7.61
CA ALA A 860 -5.11 0.63 6.54
C ALA A 860 -6.60 0.24 6.48
N LYS A 861 -7.48 0.97 7.20
CA LYS A 861 -8.92 0.87 7.02
C LYS A 861 -9.27 1.45 5.65
N GLU A 862 -9.20 0.63 4.61
CA GLU A 862 -10.06 0.86 3.46
C GLU A 862 -11.49 0.85 4.00
N THR A 863 -12.18 1.98 3.86
CA THR A 863 -13.60 2.03 4.13
C THR A 863 -14.25 1.04 3.18
N SER A 864 -14.58 -0.14 3.68
CA SER A 864 -15.58 -0.99 3.07
C SER A 864 -16.84 -0.15 3.01
N PHE A 865 -17.13 0.39 1.82
CA PHE A 865 -18.50 0.69 1.52
C PHE A 865 -19.20 -0.66 1.58
N THR A 866 -20.04 -0.87 2.59
CA THR A 866 -21.21 -1.70 2.32
C THR A 866 -22.01 -0.94 1.28
N GLU A 867 -21.71 -1.19 -0.01
CA GLU A 867 -22.81 -1.24 -0.95
C GLU A 867 -23.68 -2.39 -0.46
N THR A 868 -24.64 -2.06 0.40
CA THR A 868 -25.83 -2.89 0.60
C THR A 868 -26.37 -3.20 -0.80
N ASP A 869 -26.58 -4.48 -1.09
CA ASP A 869 -27.10 -5.03 -2.36
C ASP A 869 -27.81 -3.97 -3.21
N GLY A 870 -27.17 -3.61 -4.32
CA GLY A 870 -27.53 -2.44 -5.10
C GLY A 870 -27.69 -2.80 -6.57
N ILE A 871 -28.81 -2.35 -7.15
CA ILE A 871 -28.95 -2.29 -8.60
C ILE A 871 -28.23 -1.05 -9.12
N ALA A 872 -27.41 -1.19 -10.16
CA ALA A 872 -26.91 -0.06 -10.94
C ALA A 872 -27.70 0.10 -12.24
N VAL A 873 -27.98 1.36 -12.59
CA VAL A 873 -28.42 1.73 -13.94
C VAL A 873 -27.20 1.72 -14.84
N ASN A 874 -27.11 0.74 -15.75
CA ASN A 874 -25.92 0.54 -16.59
C ASN A 874 -25.93 1.46 -17.82
N ARG A 875 -27.10 1.91 -18.27
CA ARG A 875 -27.23 2.89 -19.36
C ARG A 875 -28.54 3.69 -19.24
N ALA A 876 -28.46 4.99 -19.57
CA ALA A 876 -29.62 5.83 -19.80
C ALA A 876 -29.60 6.33 -21.25
N ASP A 877 -30.37 5.70 -22.14
CA ASP A 877 -30.53 6.22 -23.50
C ASP A 877 -31.58 7.32 -23.49
N LEU A 878 -31.19 8.51 -23.95
CA LEU A 878 -31.95 9.75 -23.81
C LEU A 878 -32.32 10.28 -25.19
N GLN A 879 -33.61 10.46 -25.44
CA GLN A 879 -34.11 11.04 -26.69
C GLN A 879 -35.00 12.26 -26.38
N TRP A 880 -34.67 13.39 -26.99
CA TRP A 880 -35.48 14.61 -26.92
C TRP A 880 -36.77 14.41 -27.73
N SER A 881 -37.94 14.49 -27.09
CA SER A 881 -39.21 14.16 -27.76
C SER A 881 -40.02 15.37 -28.24
N LYS A 882 -39.87 16.58 -27.67
CA LYS A 882 -40.48 17.81 -28.20
C LYS A 882 -40.05 19.10 -27.49
N TYR A 883 -39.94 20.20 -28.25
CA TYR A 883 -39.94 21.58 -27.74
C TYR A 883 -41.32 22.20 -27.98
N LEU A 884 -41.90 22.83 -26.96
CA LEU A 884 -43.06 23.73 -27.09
C LEU A 884 -42.73 25.06 -26.41
#